data_AF-A0A7W0M607-F1
#
_entry.id   AF-A0A7W0M607-F1
#
_cell.length_a   1.000
_cell.length_b   1.000
_cell.length_c   1.000
_cell.angle_alpha   90.00
_cell.angle_beta   90.00
_cell.angle_gamma   90.00
#
_symmetry.space_group_name_H-M   'P 1'
#
loop_
_entity.id
_entity.type
_entity.pdbx_description
1 polymer ?
#
loop_
_entity_poly.entity_id
_entity_poly.type
_entity_poly.pdbx_seq_one_letter_code
_entity_poly.pdbx_strand_id
1 'polypeptide(L)'
;MQIDLDRLDAAYQTARDRLLAERAPAGHWVGELSTSALSTATAVMALEQVRRDRCSSRRREPAGPSNDELTRLIDNGIAWLIAHQNEDGGWGDTTKSKSNISTTMLCRASIVAAGDQGSGVWDQGSGSSSLIPQLSALNAAAYIDAAGGVPGLIARYGKDRTFSVPILTHCALAGLVDWRTIPALPFELACLPARFYAAVRLPVVSYALPALIAIGQVRHHFAPTRNPVTRVLRSRAIAPSLRVLERIQPSNGGFLEATPLTSFVTMSLAGMGRSDHPVAVKGIEFIVNSVHPDGSWPIDTNLATWVTTLAVNALGDDLPGEDAQRTYLWLFDQQYEEIHPYTNAAPGGWAWTDLPGGVPDADDTAGAMLAIPTLLNREKSAALPGVTLGRMAADAGLFGPWPRGLDQPTQSISAAARWLIDLQNPDGGFPTFCRGWGALPFDRSSPDITAHAIRALIEFRKHNRWVNLLTPMDRRSDLDDLIEASCIKVNYPKLVERLDSASTDALNKGFRFLRRAQRSDGSWLPLWFGNQYAPNDINPTYGTARVLAAFRDAGLADDPAAKRGVAWLLVNQNDDGGWGGMKDTPSSVEETALALEILCDLAPEDAGTWRGIEWLIRAVEDGSYVDPSPVGFYFAKLWYFERLYPVIFTVGALRAARRGLNETVIGGHDRAAQPA
;
A
#
# COMPACT_ATOMS: atom_id res chain seq x y z
N MET A 1 26.40 28.29 -8.43
CA MET A 1 26.37 27.69 -7.08
C MET A 1 26.95 26.30 -7.24
N GLN A 2 28.05 25.97 -6.59
CA GLN A 2 28.74 24.69 -6.80
C GLN A 2 28.45 23.79 -5.59
N ILE A 3 27.83 22.64 -5.81
CA ILE A 3 27.69 21.61 -4.78
C ILE A 3 29.08 21.04 -4.51
N ASP A 4 29.39 20.86 -3.23
CA ASP A 4 30.58 20.13 -2.80
C ASP A 4 30.37 18.64 -3.07
N LEU A 5 31.14 18.09 -4.02
CA LEU A 5 31.03 16.70 -4.45
C LEU A 5 31.41 15.73 -3.32
N ASP A 6 32.34 16.10 -2.45
CA ASP A 6 32.74 15.26 -1.32
C ASP A 6 31.61 15.18 -0.29
N ARG A 7 30.89 16.29 -0.06
CA ARG A 7 29.68 16.30 0.79
C ARG A 7 28.55 15.47 0.19
N LEU A 8 28.31 15.59 -1.13
CA LEU A 8 27.31 14.78 -1.81
C LEU A 8 27.64 13.28 -1.73
N ASP A 9 28.88 12.91 -2.00
CA ASP A 9 29.33 11.53 -1.90
C ASP A 9 29.18 11.01 -0.47
N ALA A 10 29.64 11.76 0.54
CA ALA A 10 29.50 11.39 1.94
C ALA A 10 28.02 11.20 2.37
N ALA A 11 27.13 12.11 1.97
CA ALA A 11 25.70 12.01 2.24
C ALA A 11 25.09 10.75 1.58
N TYR A 12 25.44 10.49 0.31
CA TYR A 12 24.99 9.28 -0.39
C TYR A 12 25.50 8.00 0.29
N GLN A 13 26.79 7.93 0.65
CA GLN A 13 27.34 6.75 1.33
C GLN A 13 26.62 6.50 2.67
N THR A 14 26.37 7.56 3.44
CA THR A 14 25.66 7.49 4.72
C THR A 14 24.25 6.91 4.56
N ALA A 15 23.46 7.44 3.62
CA ALA A 15 22.12 6.97 3.36
C ALA A 15 22.10 5.53 2.79
N ARG A 16 23.03 5.21 1.88
CA ARG A 16 23.14 3.88 1.26
C ARG A 16 23.48 2.82 2.30
N ASP A 17 24.49 3.07 3.13
CA ASP A 17 24.95 2.12 4.14
C ASP A 17 23.88 1.89 5.20
N ARG A 18 23.12 2.95 5.55
CA ARG A 18 21.94 2.81 6.40
C ARG A 18 20.88 1.91 5.77
N LEU A 19 20.54 2.14 4.50
CA LEU A 19 19.55 1.31 3.80
C LEU A 19 19.98 -0.16 3.74
N LEU A 20 21.25 -0.44 3.41
CA LEU A 20 21.79 -1.80 3.39
C LEU A 20 21.74 -2.48 4.76
N ALA A 21 21.92 -1.73 5.85
CA ALA A 21 21.86 -2.24 7.22
C ALA A 21 20.43 -2.63 7.67
N GLU A 22 19.39 -2.09 7.04
CA GLU A 22 17.98 -2.39 7.34
C GLU A 22 17.49 -3.69 6.68
N ARG A 23 18.33 -4.35 5.89
CA ARG A 23 17.97 -5.54 5.13
C ARG A 23 17.90 -6.78 6.02
N ALA A 24 16.85 -7.58 5.82
CA ALA A 24 16.68 -8.87 6.47
C ALA A 24 17.70 -9.92 5.93
N PRO A 25 17.98 -10.99 6.68
CA PRO A 25 18.89 -12.06 6.24
C PRO A 25 18.52 -12.71 4.90
N ALA A 26 17.23 -12.73 4.56
CA ALA A 26 16.73 -13.25 3.27
C ALA A 26 16.93 -12.28 2.09
N GLY A 27 17.52 -11.10 2.30
CA GLY A 27 17.86 -10.14 1.26
C GLY A 27 16.81 -9.05 1.00
N HIS A 28 15.63 -9.14 1.60
CA HIS A 28 14.55 -8.17 1.43
C HIS A 28 14.51 -7.13 2.57
N TRP A 29 13.67 -6.12 2.42
CA TRP A 29 13.35 -5.12 3.45
C TRP A 29 11.92 -5.34 3.91
N VAL A 30 11.69 -5.37 5.22
CA VAL A 30 10.34 -5.56 5.79
C VAL A 30 9.62 -4.21 5.95
N GLY A 31 10.38 -3.17 6.30
CA GLY A 31 9.83 -1.89 6.69
C GLY A 31 9.12 -1.92 8.04
N GLU A 32 8.56 -0.80 8.43
CA GLU A 32 7.73 -0.67 9.63
C GLU A 32 6.73 0.48 9.44
N LEU A 33 5.45 0.15 9.55
CA LEU A 33 4.37 1.13 9.46
C LEU A 33 4.16 1.83 10.80
N SER A 34 3.77 3.09 10.72
CA SER A 34 3.43 3.92 11.88
C SER A 34 2.40 3.27 12.78
N THR A 35 2.60 3.41 14.09
CA THR A 35 1.57 3.15 15.09
C THR A 35 0.36 4.05 14.85
N SER A 36 -0.85 3.51 15.05
CA SER A 36 -2.10 4.19 14.69
C SER A 36 -3.12 4.20 15.82
N ALA A 37 -3.60 5.40 16.17
CA ALA A 37 -4.70 5.56 17.12
C ALA A 37 -6.00 4.93 16.59
N LEU A 38 -6.23 4.99 15.28
CA LEU A 38 -7.38 4.35 14.65
C LEU A 38 -7.30 2.82 14.78
N SER A 39 -6.19 2.22 14.39
CA SER A 39 -6.00 0.78 14.49
C SER A 39 -6.09 0.31 15.94
N THR A 40 -5.38 1.00 16.84
CA THR A 40 -5.38 0.70 18.28
C THR A 40 -6.80 0.75 18.84
N ALA A 41 -7.58 1.79 18.52
CA ALA A 41 -8.97 1.88 18.97
C ALA A 41 -9.83 0.72 18.44
N THR A 42 -9.71 0.38 17.16
CA THR A 42 -10.48 -0.74 16.59
C THR A 42 -10.08 -2.10 17.18
N ALA A 43 -8.78 -2.34 17.39
CA ALA A 43 -8.26 -3.54 18.02
C ALA A 43 -8.79 -3.68 19.46
N VAL A 44 -8.66 -2.62 20.27
CA VAL A 44 -9.19 -2.57 21.64
C VAL A 44 -10.68 -2.88 21.68
N MET A 45 -11.47 -2.31 20.78
CA MET A 45 -12.91 -2.61 20.70
C MET A 45 -13.18 -4.07 20.36
N ALA A 46 -12.44 -4.66 19.41
CA ALA A 46 -12.59 -6.06 19.05
C ALA A 46 -12.27 -6.99 20.23
N LEU A 47 -11.16 -6.75 20.93
CA LEU A 47 -10.78 -7.48 22.14
C LEU A 47 -11.86 -7.35 23.22
N GLU A 48 -12.37 -6.14 23.45
CA GLU A 48 -13.38 -5.86 24.46
C GLU A 48 -14.72 -6.56 24.16
N GLN A 49 -15.20 -6.52 22.91
CA GLN A 49 -16.43 -7.22 22.53
C GLN A 49 -16.30 -8.74 22.68
N VAL A 50 -15.12 -9.31 22.37
CA VAL A 50 -14.86 -10.74 22.58
C VAL A 50 -14.84 -11.09 24.07
N ARG A 51 -14.16 -10.29 24.89
CA ARG A 51 -14.13 -10.45 26.35
C ARG A 51 -15.56 -10.43 26.94
N ARG A 52 -16.37 -9.46 26.54
CA ARG A 52 -17.79 -9.33 26.96
C ARG A 52 -18.63 -10.54 26.57
N ASP A 53 -18.54 -10.98 25.31
CA ASP A 53 -19.30 -12.14 24.83
C ASP A 53 -18.92 -13.42 25.60
N ARG A 54 -17.62 -13.64 25.83
CA ARG A 54 -17.10 -14.77 26.63
C ARG A 54 -17.57 -14.73 28.08
N CYS A 55 -17.60 -13.57 28.74
CA CYS A 55 -18.11 -13.44 30.10
C CYS A 55 -19.63 -13.66 30.18
N SER A 56 -20.38 -13.24 29.16
CA SER A 56 -21.84 -13.39 29.12
C SER A 56 -22.30 -14.81 28.80
N SER A 57 -21.48 -15.56 28.06
CA SER A 57 -21.76 -16.93 27.68
C SER A 57 -21.25 -17.90 28.75
N ARG A 58 -22.13 -18.69 29.37
CA ARG A 58 -21.74 -19.83 30.25
C ARG A 58 -21.08 -20.99 29.45
N ARG A 59 -20.48 -20.70 28.31
CA ARG A 59 -19.87 -21.67 27.40
C ARG A 59 -18.42 -21.91 27.83
N ARG A 60 -17.87 -23.05 27.45
CA ARG A 60 -16.47 -23.40 27.66
C ARG A 60 -15.58 -22.32 27.03
N GLU A 61 -14.48 -21.94 27.69
CA GLU A 61 -13.50 -21.02 27.10
C GLU A 61 -13.12 -21.52 25.69
N PRO A 62 -13.34 -20.71 24.64
CA PRO A 62 -12.96 -21.08 23.29
C PRO A 62 -11.44 -21.12 23.15
N ALA A 63 -10.94 -21.83 22.12
CA ALA A 63 -9.53 -21.78 21.75
C ALA A 63 -9.11 -20.33 21.43
N GLY A 64 -7.92 -19.92 21.88
CA GLY A 64 -7.37 -18.58 21.67
C GLY A 64 -6.80 -17.94 22.95
N PRO A 65 -6.47 -16.63 22.92
CA PRO A 65 -5.91 -15.91 24.06
C PRO A 65 -6.85 -15.89 25.27
N SER A 66 -6.30 -15.89 26.49
CA SER A 66 -7.08 -15.90 27.72
C SER A 66 -7.75 -14.54 27.99
N ASN A 67 -8.80 -14.51 28.82
CA ASN A 67 -9.42 -13.23 29.18
C ASN A 67 -8.45 -12.28 29.93
N ASP A 68 -7.48 -12.82 30.67
CA ASP A 68 -6.44 -12.03 31.34
C ASP A 68 -5.44 -11.42 30.34
N GLU A 69 -5.13 -12.15 29.27
CA GLU A 69 -4.34 -11.61 28.16
C GLU A 69 -5.09 -10.53 27.39
N LEU A 70 -6.36 -10.77 27.06
CA LEU A 70 -7.22 -9.77 26.43
C LEU A 70 -7.30 -8.49 27.27
N THR A 71 -7.48 -8.64 28.59
CA THR A 71 -7.54 -7.50 29.52
C THR A 71 -6.24 -6.71 29.50
N ARG A 72 -5.07 -7.36 29.62
CA ARG A 72 -3.77 -6.66 29.53
C ARG A 72 -3.58 -5.91 28.21
N LEU A 73 -3.99 -6.50 27.09
CA LEU A 73 -3.89 -5.86 25.77
C LEU A 73 -4.84 -4.66 25.65
N ILE A 74 -6.06 -4.75 26.19
CA ILE A 74 -7.02 -3.66 26.28
C ILE A 74 -6.43 -2.51 27.12
N ASP A 75 -5.92 -2.82 28.31
CA ASP A 75 -5.37 -1.83 29.24
C ASP A 75 -4.20 -1.07 28.61
N ASN A 76 -3.27 -1.80 27.98
CA ASN A 76 -2.13 -1.21 27.29
C ASN A 76 -2.56 -0.34 26.10
N GLY A 77 -3.51 -0.82 25.29
CA GLY A 77 -4.04 -0.04 24.16
C GLY A 77 -4.77 1.23 24.60
N ILE A 78 -5.56 1.17 25.68
CA ILE A 78 -6.21 2.35 26.26
C ILE A 78 -5.17 3.33 26.82
N ALA A 79 -4.18 2.84 27.55
CA ALA A 79 -3.09 3.68 28.07
C ALA A 79 -2.35 4.38 26.93
N TRP A 80 -2.06 3.66 25.84
CA TRP A 80 -1.44 4.23 24.65
C TRP A 80 -2.31 5.30 24.00
N LEU A 81 -3.62 5.06 23.83
CA LEU A 81 -4.54 6.05 23.25
C LEU A 81 -4.57 7.34 24.07
N ILE A 82 -4.65 7.26 25.39
CA ILE A 82 -4.65 8.44 26.27
C ILE A 82 -3.34 9.21 26.12
N ALA A 83 -2.20 8.51 26.11
CA ALA A 83 -0.89 9.13 26.00
C ALA A 83 -0.66 9.87 24.67
N HIS A 84 -1.41 9.51 23.62
CA HIS A 84 -1.30 10.08 22.29
C HIS A 84 -2.53 10.90 21.88
N GLN A 85 -3.32 11.39 22.83
CA GLN A 85 -4.36 12.38 22.57
C GLN A 85 -3.73 13.73 22.25
N ASN A 86 -4.13 14.37 21.16
CA ASN A 86 -3.65 15.70 20.80
C ASN A 86 -4.17 16.76 21.77
N GLU A 87 -3.49 17.91 21.82
CA GLU A 87 -3.84 19.03 22.73
C GLU A 87 -5.28 19.55 22.53
N ASP A 88 -5.84 19.39 21.33
CA ASP A 88 -7.22 19.77 21.00
C ASP A 88 -8.27 18.76 21.48
N GLY A 89 -7.86 17.68 22.15
CA GLY A 89 -8.72 16.62 22.65
C GLY A 89 -9.09 15.56 21.60
N GLY A 90 -8.63 15.70 20.35
CA GLY A 90 -8.83 14.72 19.29
C GLY A 90 -7.66 13.75 19.12
N TRP A 91 -7.79 12.87 18.13
CA TRP A 91 -6.72 12.02 17.62
C TRP A 91 -6.61 12.12 16.11
N GLY A 92 -5.38 12.13 15.62
CA GLY A 92 -5.07 11.84 14.23
C GLY A 92 -4.88 10.34 13.98
N ASP A 93 -4.66 9.94 12.73
CA ASP A 93 -4.54 8.51 12.38
C ASP A 93 -3.20 7.91 12.80
N THR A 94 -2.16 8.75 12.95
CA THR A 94 -0.83 8.41 13.49
C THR A 94 -0.44 9.37 14.60
N THR A 95 0.66 9.09 15.29
CA THR A 95 1.26 9.97 16.31
C THR A 95 1.73 11.33 15.78
N LYS A 96 1.85 11.50 14.45
CA LYS A 96 2.23 12.75 13.77
C LYS A 96 1.06 13.43 13.06
N SER A 97 -0.14 12.86 13.14
CA SER A 97 -1.29 13.31 12.36
C SER A 97 -2.13 14.35 13.12
N LYS A 98 -2.67 15.33 12.39
CA LYS A 98 -3.69 16.23 12.93
C LYS A 98 -4.95 15.46 13.34
N SER A 99 -5.64 15.97 14.36
CA SER A 99 -6.91 15.40 14.81
C SER A 99 -7.95 15.33 13.70
N ASN A 100 -8.72 14.25 13.67
CA ASN A 100 -9.86 14.11 12.77
C ASN A 100 -11.05 13.44 13.47
N ILE A 101 -12.27 13.73 12.96
CA ILE A 101 -13.50 13.25 13.61
C ILE A 101 -13.62 11.72 13.60
N SER A 102 -13.13 11.06 12.56
CA SER A 102 -13.25 9.61 12.38
C SER A 102 -12.50 8.87 13.48
N THR A 103 -11.22 9.18 13.63
CA THR A 103 -10.35 8.52 14.59
C THR A 103 -10.70 8.91 16.01
N THR A 104 -11.03 10.18 16.26
CA THR A 104 -11.50 10.64 17.58
C THR A 104 -12.77 9.90 18.04
N MET A 105 -13.73 9.66 17.14
CA MET A 105 -14.95 8.88 17.47
C MET A 105 -14.61 7.43 17.84
N LEU A 106 -13.69 6.80 17.10
CA LEU A 106 -13.25 5.43 17.40
C LEU A 106 -12.54 5.34 18.74
N CYS A 107 -11.56 6.22 19.00
CA CYS A 107 -10.81 6.25 20.26
C CYS A 107 -11.73 6.47 21.47
N ARG A 108 -12.64 7.46 21.37
CA ARG A 108 -13.62 7.72 22.44
C ARG A 108 -14.49 6.50 22.72
N ALA A 109 -15.01 5.87 21.68
CA ALA A 109 -15.87 4.70 21.83
C ALA A 109 -15.14 3.52 22.49
N SER A 110 -13.87 3.30 22.15
CA SER A 110 -13.06 2.25 22.77
C SER A 110 -12.78 2.52 24.24
N ILE A 111 -12.44 3.77 24.60
CA ILE A 111 -12.24 4.17 26.00
C ILE A 111 -13.52 3.99 26.81
N VAL A 112 -14.68 4.41 26.28
CA VAL A 112 -15.98 4.24 26.95
C VAL A 112 -16.34 2.76 27.10
N ALA A 113 -16.19 1.96 26.05
CA ALA A 113 -16.48 0.53 26.11
C ALA A 113 -15.55 -0.20 27.10
N ALA A 114 -14.26 0.12 27.13
CA ALA A 114 -13.35 -0.48 28.10
C ALA A 114 -13.66 -0.07 29.55
N GLY A 115 -14.40 1.03 29.79
CA GLY A 115 -14.77 1.48 31.14
C GLY A 115 -16.12 1.08 31.67
N ASP A 116 -17.07 0.75 30.80
CA ASP A 116 -18.41 0.41 31.20
C ASP A 116 -18.55 -1.07 31.61
N GLN A 117 -17.99 -1.42 32.78
CA GLN A 117 -18.13 -2.70 33.52
C GLN A 117 -16.95 -3.68 33.46
N GLY A 118 -16.20 -3.73 34.57
CA GLY A 118 -15.49 -4.94 35.00
C GLY A 118 -14.21 -5.32 34.25
N SER A 119 -13.55 -4.40 33.54
CA SER A 119 -12.22 -4.62 32.95
C SER A 119 -11.07 -4.49 33.97
N GLY A 120 -11.33 -4.01 35.19
CA GLY A 120 -10.26 -3.70 36.14
C GLY A 120 -9.46 -2.43 35.81
N VAL A 121 -9.56 -1.89 34.58
CA VAL A 121 -8.92 -0.63 34.12
C VAL A 121 -9.18 0.54 35.07
N TRP A 122 -10.35 0.56 35.71
CA TRP A 122 -10.84 1.68 36.53
C TRP A 122 -10.95 1.37 38.02
N ASP A 123 -10.67 0.13 38.41
CA ASP A 123 -10.79 -0.32 39.79
C ASP A 123 -9.55 -1.11 40.19
N GLN A 124 -8.56 -0.39 40.75
CA GLN A 124 -7.84 -0.79 41.96
C GLN A 124 -7.30 0.45 42.71
N GLY A 125 -7.91 0.77 43.85
CA GLY A 125 -7.16 1.09 45.07
C GLY A 125 -6.52 2.48 45.28
N SER A 126 -6.76 3.50 44.45
CA SER A 126 -6.44 4.89 44.85
C SER A 126 -7.35 5.90 44.13
N GLY A 127 -7.90 6.86 44.86
CA GLY A 127 -8.96 7.80 44.42
C GLY A 127 -8.58 8.81 43.34
N SER A 128 -7.70 8.46 42.39
CA SER A 128 -7.24 9.30 41.29
C SER A 128 -7.10 8.58 39.94
N SER A 129 -7.04 7.24 39.87
CA SER A 129 -6.75 6.52 38.60
C SER A 129 -7.94 6.45 37.63
N SER A 130 -9.18 6.54 38.12
CA SER A 130 -10.38 6.45 37.28
C SER A 130 -10.77 7.76 36.57
N LEU A 131 -10.08 8.86 36.84
CA LEU A 131 -10.38 10.17 36.24
C LEU A 131 -9.73 10.37 34.88
N ILE A 132 -8.54 9.81 34.64
CA ILE A 132 -7.74 10.14 33.45
C ILE A 132 -8.43 9.71 32.15
N PRO A 133 -8.84 8.44 31.96
CA PRO A 133 -9.52 8.10 30.71
C PRO A 133 -10.94 8.67 30.62
N GLN A 134 -11.59 9.02 31.74
CA GLN A 134 -12.86 9.77 31.72
C GLN A 134 -12.65 11.19 31.17
N LEU A 135 -11.61 11.90 31.64
CA LEU A 135 -11.22 13.21 31.12
C LEU A 135 -10.84 13.13 29.64
N SER A 136 -10.06 12.12 29.25
CA SER A 136 -9.71 11.90 27.84
C SER A 136 -10.96 11.71 26.95
N ALA A 137 -11.92 10.90 27.40
CA ALA A 137 -13.19 10.69 26.69
C ALA A 137 -14.10 11.93 26.67
N LEU A 138 -14.01 12.81 27.67
CA LEU A 138 -14.71 14.10 27.71
C LEU A 138 -14.10 15.11 26.73
N ASN A 139 -12.77 15.22 26.70
CA ASN A 139 -12.05 16.06 25.72
C ASN A 139 -12.38 15.61 24.29
N ALA A 140 -12.41 14.30 24.07
CA ALA A 140 -12.82 13.70 22.80
C ALA A 140 -14.25 14.08 22.41
N ALA A 141 -15.18 14.09 23.38
CA ALA A 141 -16.57 14.48 23.14
C ALA A 141 -16.65 15.94 22.69
N ALA A 142 -15.93 16.84 23.37
CA ALA A 142 -15.89 18.25 23.02
C ALA A 142 -15.33 18.47 21.60
N TYR A 143 -14.27 17.76 21.22
CA TYR A 143 -13.74 17.77 19.85
C TYR A 143 -14.78 17.29 18.83
N ILE A 144 -15.44 16.16 19.09
CA ILE A 144 -16.45 15.57 18.20
C ILE A 144 -17.63 16.53 18.00
N ASP A 145 -18.09 17.17 19.07
CA ASP A 145 -19.19 18.14 19.02
C ASP A 145 -18.78 19.38 18.21
N ALA A 146 -17.58 19.91 18.41
CA ALA A 146 -17.03 21.01 17.62
C ALA A 146 -16.87 20.65 16.14
N ALA A 147 -16.54 19.39 15.84
CA ALA A 147 -16.44 18.85 14.49
C ALA A 147 -17.80 18.47 13.86
N GLY A 148 -18.93 18.71 14.57
CA GLY A 148 -20.28 18.52 14.06
C GLY A 148 -20.88 17.13 14.25
N GLY A 149 -20.28 16.29 15.11
CA GLY A 149 -20.80 14.97 15.50
C GLY A 149 -21.06 14.02 14.33
N VAL A 150 -22.11 13.19 14.44
CA VAL A 150 -22.51 12.25 13.38
C VAL A 150 -22.76 12.94 12.02
N PRO A 151 -23.45 14.09 11.94
CA PRO A 151 -23.56 14.85 10.70
C PRO A 151 -22.20 15.25 10.10
N GLY A 152 -21.24 15.69 10.94
CA GLY A 152 -19.87 16.02 10.52
C GLY A 152 -19.13 14.82 9.94
N LEU A 153 -19.26 13.65 10.56
CA LEU A 153 -18.70 12.40 10.04
C LEU A 153 -19.27 12.03 8.67
N ILE A 154 -20.59 12.11 8.51
CA ILE A 154 -21.25 11.83 7.23
C ILE A 154 -20.80 12.83 6.16
N ALA A 155 -20.67 14.11 6.51
CA ALA A 155 -20.19 15.13 5.59
C ALA A 155 -18.74 14.87 5.13
N ARG A 156 -17.87 14.36 6.00
CA ARG A 156 -16.46 14.04 5.68
C ARG A 156 -16.32 13.02 4.53
N TYR A 157 -17.20 12.02 4.50
CA TYR A 157 -17.19 10.91 3.52
C TYR A 157 -18.23 11.08 2.39
N GLY A 158 -19.18 12.00 2.55
CA GLY A 158 -20.21 12.29 1.56
C GLY A 158 -21.13 11.11 1.30
N LYS A 159 -21.22 10.67 0.05
CA LYS A 159 -22.08 9.53 -0.35
C LYS A 159 -21.43 8.18 -0.10
N ASP A 160 -20.12 8.13 0.13
CA ASP A 160 -19.41 6.89 0.41
C ASP A 160 -19.70 6.42 1.84
N ARG A 161 -20.29 5.25 1.95
CA ARG A 161 -20.67 4.62 3.22
C ARG A 161 -19.65 3.61 3.72
N THR A 162 -18.59 3.37 2.94
CA THR A 162 -17.57 2.35 3.22
C THR A 162 -16.89 2.57 4.56
N PHE A 163 -16.77 3.83 5.01
CA PHE A 163 -16.08 4.18 6.27
C PHE A 163 -17.00 4.72 7.35
N SER A 164 -17.97 5.56 6.99
CA SER A 164 -18.90 6.12 7.97
C SER A 164 -19.72 5.03 8.69
N VAL A 165 -20.10 3.96 7.99
CA VAL A 165 -20.88 2.86 8.59
C VAL A 165 -20.07 2.05 9.61
N PRO A 166 -18.85 1.56 9.32
CA PRO A 166 -17.99 0.93 10.32
C PRO A 166 -17.75 1.79 11.57
N ILE A 167 -17.46 3.08 11.40
CA ILE A 167 -17.20 3.99 12.53
C ILE A 167 -18.45 4.13 13.41
N LEU A 168 -19.63 4.31 12.80
CA LEU A 168 -20.88 4.39 13.55
C LEU A 168 -21.23 3.05 14.22
N THR A 169 -20.94 1.91 13.58
CA THR A 169 -21.11 0.58 14.18
C THR A 169 -20.22 0.39 15.40
N HIS A 170 -18.96 0.80 15.33
CA HIS A 170 -18.03 0.82 16.47
C HIS A 170 -18.56 1.68 17.62
N CYS A 171 -19.07 2.89 17.32
CA CYS A 171 -19.69 3.74 18.33
C CYS A 171 -20.98 3.15 18.93
N ALA A 172 -21.79 2.45 18.13
CA ALA A 172 -23.00 1.79 18.60
C ALA A 172 -22.71 0.56 19.49
N LEU A 173 -21.63 -0.17 19.22
CA LEU A 173 -21.13 -1.23 20.09
C LEU A 173 -20.67 -0.70 21.47
N ALA A 174 -20.24 0.56 21.53
CA ALA A 174 -19.96 1.29 22.76
C ALA A 174 -21.19 1.94 23.41
N GLY A 175 -22.40 1.79 22.82
CA GLY A 175 -23.62 2.43 23.32
C GLY A 175 -23.72 3.94 23.07
N LEU A 176 -22.83 4.51 22.24
CA LEU A 176 -22.76 5.96 21.99
C LEU A 176 -23.61 6.42 20.80
N VAL A 177 -24.04 5.50 19.93
CA VAL A 177 -24.83 5.78 18.73
C VAL A 177 -26.00 4.79 18.65
N ASP A 178 -27.19 5.29 18.32
CA ASP A 178 -28.36 4.43 18.07
C ASP A 178 -28.20 3.67 16.74
N TRP A 179 -28.28 2.34 16.79
CA TRP A 179 -28.28 1.42 15.64
C TRP A 179 -29.23 1.81 14.50
N ARG A 180 -30.34 2.49 14.81
CA ARG A 180 -31.33 2.95 13.81
C ARG A 180 -30.80 4.06 12.91
N THR A 181 -29.82 4.82 13.38
CA THR A 181 -29.16 5.88 12.60
C THR A 181 -28.16 5.33 11.59
N ILE A 182 -27.74 4.07 11.76
CA ILE A 182 -26.74 3.43 10.91
C ILE A 182 -27.39 2.90 9.63
N PRO A 183 -26.92 3.32 8.44
CA PRO A 183 -27.34 2.76 7.16
C PRO A 183 -27.17 1.24 7.12
N ALA A 184 -28.18 0.52 6.63
CA ALA A 184 -28.09 -0.92 6.46
C ALA A 184 -27.22 -1.28 5.25
N LEU A 185 -26.20 -2.13 5.45
CA LEU A 185 -25.43 -2.73 4.36
C LEU A 185 -26.12 -4.01 3.84
N PRO A 186 -26.11 -4.25 2.52
CA PRO A 186 -26.80 -5.39 1.90
C PRO A 186 -25.95 -6.66 1.91
N PHE A 187 -25.72 -7.25 3.09
CA PHE A 187 -24.89 -8.46 3.23
C PHE A 187 -25.40 -9.67 2.45
N GLU A 188 -26.71 -9.69 2.13
CA GLU A 188 -27.34 -10.73 1.32
C GLU A 188 -26.76 -10.81 -0.10
N LEU A 189 -26.21 -9.71 -0.63
CA LEU A 189 -25.58 -9.72 -1.93
C LEU A 189 -24.36 -10.64 -1.94
N ALA A 190 -23.59 -10.71 -0.85
CA ALA A 190 -22.38 -11.54 -0.76
C ALA A 190 -22.60 -13.03 -1.11
N CYS A 191 -23.84 -13.51 -1.05
CA CYS A 191 -24.23 -14.86 -1.43
C CYS A 191 -24.29 -15.09 -2.95
N LEU A 192 -24.28 -14.04 -3.76
CA LEU A 192 -24.38 -14.11 -5.22
C LEU A 192 -23.02 -14.44 -5.87
N PRO A 193 -22.99 -15.22 -6.96
CA PRO A 193 -21.73 -15.53 -7.66
C PRO A 193 -21.05 -14.29 -8.24
N ALA A 194 -19.71 -14.27 -8.26
CA ALA A 194 -18.92 -13.14 -8.78
C ALA A 194 -19.33 -12.71 -10.21
N ARG A 195 -19.63 -13.69 -11.08
CA ARG A 195 -20.07 -13.46 -12.47
C ARG A 195 -21.36 -12.64 -12.56
N PHE A 196 -22.22 -12.71 -11.55
CA PHE A 196 -23.45 -11.92 -11.51
C PHE A 196 -23.13 -10.43 -11.42
N TYR A 197 -22.22 -10.03 -10.54
CA TYR A 197 -21.82 -8.63 -10.36
C TYR A 197 -21.22 -8.01 -11.61
N ALA A 198 -20.34 -8.75 -12.28
CA ALA A 198 -19.77 -8.35 -13.56
C ALA A 198 -20.86 -8.13 -14.62
N ALA A 199 -21.87 -9.01 -14.67
CA ALA A 199 -22.97 -8.92 -15.63
C ALA A 199 -23.91 -7.72 -15.39
N VAL A 200 -24.16 -7.35 -14.12
CA VAL A 200 -25.05 -6.24 -13.77
C VAL A 200 -24.33 -4.90 -13.53
N ARG A 201 -23.02 -4.84 -13.78
CA ARG A 201 -22.16 -3.66 -13.50
C ARG A 201 -22.34 -3.10 -12.10
N LEU A 202 -22.66 -3.96 -11.13
CA LEU A 202 -22.71 -3.54 -9.74
C LEU A 202 -21.29 -3.37 -9.26
N PRO A 203 -20.93 -2.21 -8.67
CA PRO A 203 -19.62 -1.99 -8.12
C PRO A 203 -19.52 -2.74 -6.78
N VAL A 204 -19.44 -4.07 -6.84
CA VAL A 204 -19.21 -4.88 -5.65
C VAL A 204 -17.72 -5.07 -5.48
N VAL A 205 -17.27 -4.44 -4.40
CA VAL A 205 -15.90 -4.27 -3.99
C VAL A 205 -15.44 -5.59 -3.37
N SER A 206 -14.52 -6.30 -4.04
CA SER A 206 -14.03 -7.58 -3.50
C SER A 206 -13.39 -7.42 -2.12
N TYR A 207 -12.76 -6.27 -1.85
CA TYR A 207 -12.02 -6.05 -0.61
C TYR A 207 -12.84 -5.52 0.58
N ALA A 208 -14.00 -4.91 0.34
CA ALA A 208 -14.89 -4.46 1.43
C ALA A 208 -15.91 -5.55 1.82
N LEU A 209 -15.88 -6.69 1.14
CA LEU A 209 -16.79 -7.81 1.34
C LEU A 209 -16.83 -8.31 2.79
N PRO A 210 -15.69 -8.48 3.51
CA PRO A 210 -15.71 -8.93 4.91
C PRO A 210 -16.50 -7.98 5.82
N ALA A 211 -16.19 -6.68 5.74
CA ALA A 211 -16.87 -5.64 6.48
C ALA A 211 -18.36 -5.56 6.11
N LEU A 212 -18.69 -5.63 4.83
CA LEU A 212 -20.08 -5.62 4.34
C LEU A 212 -20.90 -6.78 4.95
N ILE A 213 -20.31 -7.98 5.06
CA ILE A 213 -20.95 -9.14 5.68
C ILE A 213 -21.12 -8.92 7.18
N ALA A 214 -20.02 -8.71 7.90
CA ALA A 214 -20.05 -8.68 9.37
C ALA A 214 -20.83 -7.48 9.92
N ILE A 215 -20.56 -6.27 9.41
CA ILE A 215 -21.23 -5.04 9.83
C ILE A 215 -22.71 -5.05 9.39
N GLY A 216 -22.99 -5.56 8.19
CA GLY A 216 -24.35 -5.71 7.69
C GLY A 216 -25.20 -6.64 8.56
N GLN A 217 -24.59 -7.71 9.08
CA GLN A 217 -25.25 -8.65 9.98
C GLN A 217 -25.44 -8.09 11.39
N VAL A 218 -24.41 -7.52 12.03
CA VAL A 218 -24.53 -6.96 13.40
C VAL A 218 -25.56 -5.82 13.43
N ARG A 219 -25.59 -4.96 12.41
CA ARG A 219 -26.63 -3.92 12.28
C ARG A 219 -28.02 -4.54 12.16
N HIS A 220 -28.18 -5.61 11.37
CA HIS A 220 -29.46 -6.31 11.24
C HIS A 220 -29.90 -6.99 12.54
N HIS A 221 -28.95 -7.48 13.33
CA HIS A 221 -29.21 -8.09 14.64
C HIS A 221 -29.83 -7.08 15.62
N PHE A 222 -29.23 -5.89 15.77
CA PHE A 222 -29.70 -4.88 16.71
C PHE A 222 -30.82 -3.97 16.15
N ALA A 223 -30.89 -3.80 14.83
CA ALA A 223 -31.91 -3.00 14.15
C ALA A 223 -32.42 -3.72 12.89
N PRO A 224 -33.25 -4.76 13.03
CA PRO A 224 -33.77 -5.50 11.89
C PRO A 224 -34.68 -4.62 11.01
N THR A 225 -34.67 -4.88 9.70
CA THR A 225 -35.58 -4.23 8.74
C THR A 225 -37.04 -4.43 9.17
N ARG A 226 -37.88 -3.39 9.00
CA ARG A 226 -39.31 -3.45 9.34
C ARG A 226 -40.12 -4.26 8.33
N ASN A 227 -39.65 -4.38 7.08
CA ASN A 227 -40.34 -5.14 6.05
C ASN A 227 -40.14 -6.66 6.29
N PRO A 228 -41.22 -7.43 6.53
CA PRO A 228 -41.13 -8.84 6.93
C PRO A 228 -40.51 -9.73 5.85
N VAL A 229 -40.77 -9.46 4.57
CA VAL A 229 -40.19 -10.21 3.45
C VAL A 229 -38.67 -10.03 3.44
N THR A 230 -38.21 -8.77 3.47
CA THR A 230 -36.78 -8.47 3.50
C THR A 230 -36.11 -9.01 4.77
N ARG A 231 -36.83 -9.04 5.90
CA ARG A 231 -36.32 -9.61 7.15
C ARG A 231 -36.03 -11.09 6.99
N VAL A 232 -37.01 -11.85 6.49
CA VAL A 232 -36.87 -13.30 6.27
C VAL A 232 -35.75 -13.60 5.26
N LEU A 233 -35.66 -12.84 4.16
CA LEU A 233 -34.59 -12.99 3.17
C LEU A 233 -33.21 -12.78 3.80
N ARG A 234 -33.03 -11.68 4.55
CA ARG A 234 -31.77 -11.36 5.22
C ARG A 234 -31.42 -12.40 6.28
N SER A 235 -32.38 -12.85 7.08
CA SER A 235 -32.15 -13.90 8.06
C SER A 235 -31.70 -15.22 7.41
N ARG A 236 -32.24 -15.58 6.24
CA ARG A 236 -31.78 -16.75 5.48
C ARG A 236 -30.40 -16.59 4.85
N ALA A 237 -29.98 -15.35 4.58
CA ALA A 237 -28.66 -15.05 4.03
C ALA A 237 -27.53 -15.05 5.07
N ILE A 238 -27.82 -15.11 6.38
CA ILE A 238 -26.81 -15.09 7.46
C ILE A 238 -25.80 -16.23 7.30
N ALA A 239 -26.26 -17.49 7.33
CA ALA A 239 -25.34 -18.63 7.27
C ALA A 239 -24.58 -18.74 5.93
N PRO A 240 -25.23 -18.54 4.76
CA PRO A 240 -24.50 -18.50 3.48
C PRO A 240 -23.44 -17.40 3.41
N SER A 241 -23.72 -16.19 3.90
CA SER A 241 -22.73 -15.10 3.88
C SER A 241 -21.60 -15.32 4.88
N LEU A 242 -21.85 -15.95 6.04
CA LEU A 242 -20.77 -16.37 6.95
C LEU A 242 -19.85 -17.42 6.32
N ARG A 243 -20.37 -18.37 5.54
CA ARG A 243 -19.52 -19.32 4.79
C ARG A 243 -18.65 -18.63 3.73
N VAL A 244 -19.15 -17.55 3.13
CA VAL A 244 -18.33 -16.72 2.24
C VAL A 244 -17.21 -16.07 3.04
N LEU A 245 -17.54 -15.50 4.20
CA LEU A 245 -16.56 -14.87 5.10
C LEU A 245 -15.46 -15.85 5.56
N GLU A 246 -15.82 -17.09 5.92
CA GLU A 246 -14.86 -18.15 6.26
C GLU A 246 -13.94 -18.50 5.09
N ARG A 247 -14.49 -18.63 3.88
CA ARG A 247 -13.72 -19.01 2.69
C ARG A 247 -12.70 -17.94 2.28
N ILE A 248 -13.04 -16.67 2.46
CA ILE A 248 -12.23 -15.54 2.00
C ILE A 248 -11.21 -15.07 3.04
N GLN A 249 -11.25 -15.59 4.27
CA GLN A 249 -10.29 -15.23 5.31
C GLN A 249 -8.94 -15.93 5.08
N PRO A 250 -7.84 -15.17 5.00
CA PRO A 250 -6.49 -15.71 4.90
C PRO A 250 -6.10 -16.66 6.05
N SER A 251 -5.05 -17.44 5.82
CA SER A 251 -4.59 -18.49 6.75
C SER A 251 -4.11 -17.94 8.09
N ASN A 252 -3.53 -16.74 8.11
CA ASN A 252 -3.10 -16.03 9.32
C ASN A 252 -4.25 -15.32 10.07
N GLY A 253 -5.47 -15.34 9.51
CA GLY A 253 -6.68 -14.80 10.13
C GLY A 253 -6.98 -13.33 9.83
N GLY A 254 -6.02 -12.54 9.36
CA GLY A 254 -6.20 -11.13 9.04
C GLY A 254 -6.79 -10.92 7.65
N PHE A 255 -7.67 -9.94 7.46
CA PHE A 255 -8.12 -9.52 6.13
C PHE A 255 -7.22 -8.40 5.61
N LEU A 256 -6.62 -8.59 4.43
CA LEU A 256 -5.73 -7.60 3.80
C LEU A 256 -4.54 -7.21 4.66
N GLU A 257 -4.09 -8.07 5.58
CA GLU A 257 -3.10 -7.71 6.63
C GLU A 257 -3.49 -6.48 7.47
N ALA A 258 -4.72 -5.99 7.36
CA ALA A 258 -5.15 -4.75 7.97
C ALA A 258 -5.81 -5.00 9.33
N THR A 259 -5.19 -4.48 10.40
CA THR A 259 -5.77 -4.52 11.75
C THR A 259 -7.16 -3.87 11.81
N PRO A 260 -7.43 -2.69 11.21
CA PRO A 260 -8.74 -2.07 11.29
C PRO A 260 -9.86 -2.91 10.68
N LEU A 261 -9.66 -3.45 9.47
CA LEU A 261 -10.66 -4.26 8.78
C LEU A 261 -10.96 -5.55 9.56
N THR A 262 -9.89 -6.23 10.00
CA THR A 262 -10.01 -7.45 10.81
C THR A 262 -10.73 -7.17 12.12
N SER A 263 -10.43 -6.05 12.77
CA SER A 263 -11.09 -5.60 14.00
C SER A 263 -12.58 -5.32 13.78
N PHE A 264 -12.96 -4.61 12.70
CA PHE A 264 -14.37 -4.35 12.39
C PHE A 264 -15.17 -5.63 12.18
N VAL A 265 -14.58 -6.63 11.51
CA VAL A 265 -15.22 -7.95 11.35
C VAL A 265 -15.37 -8.63 12.70
N THR A 266 -14.28 -8.74 13.45
CA THR A 266 -14.22 -9.47 14.72
C THR A 266 -15.14 -8.85 15.78
N MET A 267 -15.10 -7.52 15.98
CA MET A 267 -15.97 -6.82 16.92
C MET A 267 -17.45 -6.96 16.54
N SER A 268 -17.77 -7.00 15.25
CA SER A 268 -19.15 -7.15 14.77
C SER A 268 -19.68 -8.55 15.03
N LEU A 269 -18.87 -9.59 14.81
CA LEU A 269 -19.24 -10.98 15.11
C LEU A 269 -19.41 -11.16 16.63
N ALA A 270 -18.43 -10.72 17.42
CA ALA A 270 -18.46 -10.82 18.88
C ALA A 270 -19.64 -10.02 19.48
N GLY A 271 -19.87 -8.80 19.01
CA GLY A 271 -20.95 -7.92 19.47
C GLY A 271 -22.35 -8.48 19.26
N MET A 272 -22.56 -9.42 18.32
CA MET A 272 -23.83 -10.16 18.16
C MET A 272 -23.80 -11.58 18.73
N GLY A 273 -22.87 -11.89 19.63
CA GLY A 273 -22.79 -13.15 20.35
C GLY A 273 -22.20 -14.31 19.56
N ARG A 274 -21.20 -14.03 18.70
CA ARG A 274 -20.54 -15.01 17.83
C ARG A 274 -19.02 -14.98 17.94
N SER A 275 -18.46 -14.73 19.14
CA SER A 275 -17.01 -14.77 19.35
C SER A 275 -16.41 -16.18 19.16
N ASP A 276 -17.23 -17.23 19.22
CA ASP A 276 -16.85 -18.64 18.99
C ASP A 276 -16.83 -19.04 17.49
N HIS A 277 -17.25 -18.14 16.61
CA HIS A 277 -17.20 -18.38 15.17
C HIS A 277 -15.74 -18.48 14.69
N PRO A 278 -15.38 -19.44 13.80
CA PRO A 278 -13.98 -19.61 13.35
C PRO A 278 -13.33 -18.33 12.83
N VAL A 279 -14.10 -17.49 12.14
CA VAL A 279 -13.63 -16.18 11.66
C VAL A 279 -13.24 -15.24 12.80
N ALA A 280 -14.05 -15.18 13.86
CA ALA A 280 -13.78 -14.32 15.02
C ALA A 280 -12.58 -14.83 15.83
N VAL A 281 -12.45 -16.15 15.98
CA VAL A 281 -11.31 -16.79 16.65
C VAL A 281 -10.00 -16.45 15.93
N LYS A 282 -9.92 -16.71 14.62
CA LYS A 282 -8.75 -16.36 13.81
C LYS A 282 -8.50 -14.86 13.74
N GLY A 283 -9.55 -14.06 13.70
CA GLY A 283 -9.45 -12.60 13.71
C GLY A 283 -8.83 -12.08 15.01
N ILE A 284 -9.14 -12.70 16.15
CA ILE A 284 -8.49 -12.39 17.43
C ILE A 284 -7.03 -12.85 17.46
N GLU A 285 -6.73 -14.04 16.95
CA GLU A 285 -5.33 -14.52 16.85
C GLU A 285 -4.48 -13.53 16.04
N PHE A 286 -4.99 -13.08 14.89
CA PHE A 286 -4.34 -12.03 14.09
C PHE A 286 -4.13 -10.75 14.92
N ILE A 287 -5.18 -10.21 15.53
CA ILE A 287 -5.09 -8.96 16.31
C ILE A 287 -4.07 -9.08 17.44
N VAL A 288 -4.05 -10.19 18.19
CA VAL A 288 -3.06 -10.39 19.26
C VAL A 288 -1.64 -10.47 18.71
N ASN A 289 -1.44 -11.12 17.56
CA ASN A 289 -0.11 -11.26 16.95
C ASN A 289 0.41 -9.97 16.29
N SER A 290 -0.48 -9.03 15.94
CA SER A 290 -0.13 -7.76 15.29
C SER A 290 0.17 -6.60 16.26
N VAL A 291 0.11 -6.83 17.57
CA VAL A 291 0.36 -5.76 18.56
C VAL A 291 1.83 -5.35 18.57
N HIS A 292 2.10 -4.06 18.63
CA HIS A 292 3.45 -3.54 18.84
C HIS A 292 3.86 -3.62 20.32
N PRO A 293 5.17 -3.67 20.63
CA PRO A 293 5.65 -3.70 22.02
C PRO A 293 5.19 -2.53 22.89
N ASP A 294 4.82 -1.39 22.28
CA ASP A 294 4.30 -0.21 22.97
C ASP A 294 2.80 -0.28 23.30
N GLY A 295 2.13 -1.38 22.92
CA GLY A 295 0.70 -1.59 23.16
C GLY A 295 -0.21 -0.99 22.09
N SER A 296 0.33 -0.48 20.99
CA SER A 296 -0.43 0.02 19.85
C SER A 296 -0.54 -1.01 18.72
N TRP A 297 -1.34 -0.68 17.72
CA TRP A 297 -1.45 -1.45 16.49
C TRP A 297 -1.12 -0.60 15.25
N PRO A 298 -0.45 -1.17 14.25
CA PRO A 298 -0.24 -0.53 12.96
C PRO A 298 -1.50 -0.64 12.10
N ILE A 299 -1.52 0.07 10.97
CA ILE A 299 -2.65 0.02 10.02
C ILE A 299 -2.66 -1.27 9.18
N ASP A 300 -1.48 -1.84 8.96
CA ASP A 300 -1.20 -3.03 8.17
C ASP A 300 0.05 -3.69 8.78
N THR A 301 0.24 -5.00 8.59
CA THR A 301 1.33 -5.76 9.21
C THR A 301 2.70 -5.33 8.70
N ASN A 302 2.89 -5.26 7.38
CA ASN A 302 4.14 -4.80 6.75
C ASN A 302 3.91 -4.37 5.29
N LEU A 303 4.95 -3.78 4.68
CA LEU A 303 4.98 -3.43 3.25
C LEU A 303 6.18 -4.09 2.55
N ALA A 304 6.53 -5.33 2.93
CA ALA A 304 7.83 -5.92 2.61
C ALA A 304 8.16 -5.94 1.11
N THR A 305 7.23 -6.36 0.26
CA THR A 305 7.43 -6.39 -1.20
C THR A 305 7.58 -4.97 -1.75
N TRP A 306 6.73 -4.05 -1.29
CA TRP A 306 6.76 -2.65 -1.71
C TRP A 306 8.10 -1.98 -1.38
N VAL A 307 8.52 -2.01 -0.12
CA VAL A 307 9.77 -1.35 0.30
C VAL A 307 10.99 -2.06 -0.29
N THR A 308 10.93 -3.37 -0.53
CA THR A 308 12.01 -4.11 -1.20
C THR A 308 12.19 -3.65 -2.63
N THR A 309 11.12 -3.56 -3.42
CA THR A 309 11.23 -3.12 -4.82
C THR A 309 11.67 -1.66 -4.91
N LEU A 310 11.22 -0.78 -4.00
CA LEU A 310 11.72 0.59 -3.92
C LEU A 310 13.21 0.65 -3.55
N ALA A 311 13.65 -0.13 -2.56
CA ALA A 311 15.05 -0.16 -2.12
C ALA A 311 15.99 -0.65 -3.24
N VAL A 312 15.59 -1.70 -3.97
CA VAL A 312 16.33 -2.21 -5.13
C VAL A 312 16.46 -1.14 -6.20
N ASN A 313 15.36 -0.45 -6.53
CA ASN A 313 15.37 0.60 -7.54
C ASN A 313 16.22 1.81 -7.13
N ALA A 314 16.19 2.19 -5.85
CA ALA A 314 17.01 3.27 -5.29
C ALA A 314 18.50 2.94 -5.32
N LEU A 315 18.88 1.74 -4.87
CA LEU A 315 20.28 1.27 -4.85
C LEU A 315 20.82 1.01 -6.26
N GLY A 316 20.00 0.42 -7.14
CA GLY A 316 20.40 -0.01 -8.48
C GLY A 316 21.68 -0.83 -8.51
N ASP A 317 22.68 -0.33 -9.24
CA ASP A 317 23.96 -1.02 -9.41
C ASP A 317 24.80 -1.05 -8.12
N ASP A 318 24.50 -0.22 -7.12
CA ASP A 318 25.21 -0.18 -5.85
C ASP A 318 24.77 -1.29 -4.86
N LEU A 319 23.75 -2.08 -5.19
CA LEU A 319 23.37 -3.27 -4.42
C LEU A 319 24.41 -4.39 -4.62
N PRO A 320 25.04 -4.94 -3.56
CA PRO A 320 26.04 -6.01 -3.70
C PRO A 320 25.48 -7.26 -4.39
N GLY A 321 26.31 -7.97 -5.16
CA GLY A 321 25.85 -9.07 -6.02
C GLY A 321 25.24 -10.27 -5.28
N GLU A 322 25.79 -10.64 -4.12
CA GLU A 322 25.19 -11.68 -3.28
C GLU A 322 23.81 -11.30 -2.74
N ASP A 323 23.61 -10.01 -2.46
CA ASP A 323 22.35 -9.47 -1.96
C ASP A 323 21.32 -9.40 -3.08
N ALA A 324 21.74 -8.98 -4.27
CA ALA A 324 20.90 -8.98 -5.45
C ALA A 324 20.34 -10.39 -5.74
N GLN A 325 21.16 -11.43 -5.60
CA GLN A 325 20.71 -12.81 -5.79
C GLN A 325 19.69 -13.24 -4.73
N ARG A 326 19.97 -13.01 -3.43
CA ARG A 326 19.04 -13.34 -2.34
C ARG A 326 17.71 -12.61 -2.50
N THR A 327 17.77 -11.31 -2.80
CA THR A 327 16.59 -10.46 -3.03
C THR A 327 15.77 -10.96 -4.23
N TYR A 328 16.43 -11.35 -5.32
CA TYR A 328 15.75 -11.92 -6.49
C TYR A 328 14.99 -13.20 -6.13
N LEU A 329 15.65 -14.14 -5.44
CA LEU A 329 15.01 -15.40 -5.06
C LEU A 329 13.79 -15.17 -4.15
N TRP A 330 13.93 -14.26 -3.18
CA TRP A 330 12.82 -13.90 -2.30
C TRP A 330 11.68 -13.22 -3.07
N LEU A 331 11.98 -12.22 -3.91
CA LEU A 331 10.97 -11.49 -4.68
C LEU A 331 10.26 -12.40 -5.68
N PHE A 332 10.99 -13.33 -6.30
CA PHE A 332 10.41 -14.32 -7.20
C PHE A 332 9.37 -15.19 -6.49
N ASP A 333 9.66 -15.65 -5.27
CA ASP A 333 8.76 -16.47 -4.45
C ASP A 333 7.46 -15.74 -4.05
N GLN A 334 7.43 -14.40 -4.13
CA GLN A 334 6.25 -13.60 -3.82
C GLN A 334 5.27 -13.44 -5.00
N GLN A 335 5.60 -13.96 -6.20
CA GLN A 335 4.69 -13.86 -7.35
C GLN A 335 3.49 -14.80 -7.19
N TYR A 336 2.28 -14.29 -7.39
CA TYR A 336 1.09 -15.15 -7.39
C TYR A 336 1.04 -16.04 -8.63
N GLU A 337 1.14 -17.36 -8.44
CA GLU A 337 1.06 -18.35 -9.52
C GLU A 337 -0.35 -18.93 -9.74
N GLU A 338 -1.26 -18.68 -8.79
CA GLU A 338 -2.65 -19.15 -8.83
C GLU A 338 -3.66 -17.99 -8.83
N ILE A 339 -4.92 -18.30 -9.12
CA ILE A 339 -6.00 -17.32 -9.03
C ILE A 339 -6.18 -16.90 -7.57
N HIS A 340 -6.13 -15.60 -7.31
CA HIS A 340 -6.20 -15.09 -5.95
C HIS A 340 -7.54 -15.43 -5.28
N PRO A 341 -7.58 -16.10 -4.11
CA PRO A 341 -8.82 -16.60 -3.50
C PRO A 341 -9.77 -15.48 -3.06
N TYR A 342 -9.23 -14.31 -2.74
CA TYR A 342 -10.00 -13.17 -2.24
C TYR A 342 -10.59 -12.31 -3.35
N THR A 343 -9.82 -12.05 -4.41
CA THR A 343 -10.17 -11.09 -5.47
C THR A 343 -10.48 -11.75 -6.80
N ASN A 344 -10.18 -13.04 -6.96
CA ASN A 344 -10.16 -13.74 -8.25
C ASN A 344 -9.25 -13.09 -9.28
N ALA A 345 -8.23 -12.33 -8.83
CA ALA A 345 -7.20 -11.80 -9.71
C ALA A 345 -6.49 -12.96 -10.42
N ALA A 346 -6.18 -12.77 -11.70
CA ALA A 346 -5.38 -13.72 -12.45
C ALA A 346 -3.97 -13.84 -11.85
N PRO A 347 -3.29 -14.99 -12.03
CA PRO A 347 -1.89 -15.13 -11.62
C PRO A 347 -0.97 -14.19 -12.43
N GLY A 348 0.18 -13.87 -11.85
CA GLY A 348 1.25 -13.09 -12.47
C GLY A 348 1.58 -11.77 -11.75
N GLY A 349 0.75 -11.33 -10.80
CA GLY A 349 0.98 -10.11 -10.02
C GLY A 349 1.70 -10.36 -8.69
N TRP A 350 2.13 -9.27 -8.06
CA TRP A 350 2.68 -9.21 -6.69
C TRP A 350 1.78 -8.34 -5.82
N ALA A 351 1.73 -8.68 -4.53
CA ALA A 351 1.13 -7.85 -3.49
C ALA A 351 2.20 -7.05 -2.74
N TRP A 352 1.79 -6.01 -1.99
CA TRP A 352 2.67 -5.18 -1.16
C TRP A 352 3.41 -5.91 -0.03
N THR A 353 2.95 -7.09 0.36
CA THR A 353 3.46 -7.88 1.50
C THR A 353 3.79 -9.31 1.06
N ASP A 354 4.63 -9.99 1.85
CA ASP A 354 4.91 -11.42 1.77
C ASP A 354 3.87 -12.30 2.49
N LEU A 355 2.90 -11.66 3.15
CA LEU A 355 1.94 -12.34 4.00
C LEU A 355 0.67 -12.78 3.24
N PRO A 356 -0.03 -13.84 3.70
CA PRO A 356 -1.14 -14.46 2.97
C PRO A 356 -2.37 -13.55 2.74
N GLY A 357 -2.50 -12.45 3.48
CA GLY A 357 -3.56 -11.46 3.29
C GLY A 357 -3.29 -10.46 2.17
N GLY A 358 -2.09 -10.44 1.59
CA GLY A 358 -1.76 -9.61 0.44
C GLY A 358 -2.69 -9.83 -0.75
N VAL A 359 -2.86 -8.80 -1.57
CA VAL A 359 -3.62 -8.87 -2.82
C VAL A 359 -2.76 -8.31 -3.94
N PRO A 360 -2.65 -9.00 -5.09
CA PRO A 360 -1.84 -8.50 -6.19
C PRO A 360 -2.38 -7.19 -6.74
N ASP A 361 -1.49 -6.23 -6.97
CA ASP A 361 -1.82 -4.87 -7.39
C ASP A 361 -0.84 -4.30 -8.43
N ALA A 362 -1.26 -3.22 -9.08
CA ALA A 362 -0.55 -2.58 -10.18
C ALA A 362 0.72 -1.84 -9.77
N ASP A 363 0.84 -1.41 -8.50
CA ASP A 363 2.02 -0.70 -8.02
C ASP A 363 3.14 -1.70 -7.70
N ASP A 364 2.85 -2.73 -6.93
CA ASP A 364 3.83 -3.75 -6.52
C ASP A 364 4.24 -4.66 -7.68
N THR A 365 3.30 -5.02 -8.56
CA THR A 365 3.64 -5.75 -9.80
C THR A 365 4.57 -4.93 -10.68
N ALA A 366 4.32 -3.62 -10.82
CA ALA A 366 5.19 -2.75 -11.59
C ALA A 366 6.55 -2.55 -10.91
N GLY A 367 6.57 -2.42 -9.58
CA GLY A 367 7.79 -2.33 -8.77
C GLY A 367 8.68 -3.56 -8.96
N ALA A 368 8.11 -4.77 -8.90
CA ALA A 368 8.81 -6.02 -9.13
C ALA A 368 9.39 -6.10 -10.55
N MET A 369 8.60 -5.73 -11.56
CA MET A 369 9.07 -5.70 -12.96
C MET A 369 10.24 -4.72 -13.19
N LEU A 370 10.30 -3.61 -12.46
CA LEU A 370 11.41 -2.65 -12.51
C LEU A 370 12.64 -3.13 -11.71
N ALA A 371 12.42 -3.84 -10.61
CA ALA A 371 13.48 -4.34 -9.75
C ALA A 371 14.22 -5.56 -10.36
N ILE A 372 13.50 -6.50 -10.97
CA ILE A 372 14.07 -7.77 -11.46
C ILE A 372 15.25 -7.56 -12.43
N PRO A 373 15.20 -6.68 -13.45
CA PRO A 373 16.34 -6.42 -14.34
C PRO A 373 17.60 -5.96 -13.60
N THR A 374 17.44 -5.11 -12.60
CA THR A 374 18.54 -4.64 -11.72
C THR A 374 19.17 -5.79 -10.95
N LEU A 375 18.34 -6.71 -10.44
CA LEU A 375 18.79 -7.87 -9.66
C LEU A 375 19.50 -8.92 -10.53
N LEU A 376 19.12 -9.01 -11.81
CA LEU A 376 19.67 -9.97 -12.77
C LEU A 376 20.85 -9.41 -13.59
N ASN A 377 21.33 -8.21 -13.28
CA ASN A 377 22.46 -7.62 -13.99
C ASN A 377 23.70 -8.53 -13.88
N ARG A 378 24.16 -9.05 -15.03
CA ARG A 378 25.12 -10.17 -15.12
C ARG A 378 26.52 -9.85 -14.61
N GLU A 379 26.94 -8.59 -14.58
CA GLU A 379 28.25 -8.24 -13.97
C GLU A 379 28.29 -8.61 -12.48
N LYS A 380 27.13 -8.56 -11.81
CA LYS A 380 26.96 -9.00 -10.42
C LYS A 380 26.85 -10.52 -10.29
N SER A 381 26.26 -11.20 -11.28
CA SER A 381 26.11 -12.67 -11.29
C SER A 381 27.37 -13.42 -11.77
N ALA A 382 28.28 -12.77 -12.50
CA ALA A 382 29.51 -13.39 -13.02
C ALA A 382 30.58 -13.66 -11.94
N ALA A 383 30.41 -13.12 -10.73
CA ALA A 383 31.36 -13.26 -9.62
C ALA A 383 31.21 -14.57 -8.80
N LEU A 384 30.27 -15.46 -9.14
CA LEU A 384 30.00 -16.69 -8.37
C LEU A 384 29.91 -17.92 -9.29
N PRO A 385 30.90 -18.83 -9.27
CA PRO A 385 30.84 -20.08 -10.04
C PRO A 385 29.90 -21.08 -9.36
N GLY A 386 28.85 -21.54 -10.06
CA GLY A 386 28.15 -22.77 -9.70
C GLY A 386 26.63 -22.77 -9.70
N VAL A 387 25.94 -21.63 -9.88
CA VAL A 387 24.47 -21.59 -9.89
C VAL A 387 23.95 -21.30 -11.29
N THR A 388 23.86 -22.34 -12.11
CA THR A 388 22.99 -22.30 -13.28
C THR A 388 21.55 -22.25 -12.76
N LEU A 389 20.91 -21.07 -12.80
CA LEU A 389 19.52 -20.82 -12.36
C LEU A 389 18.49 -21.87 -12.86
N GLY A 390 18.81 -22.66 -13.87
CA GLY A 390 17.95 -23.73 -14.39
C GLY A 390 17.97 -25.08 -13.65
N ARG A 391 18.89 -25.33 -12.69
CA ARG A 391 19.09 -26.70 -12.15
C ARG A 391 18.40 -27.02 -10.82
N MET A 392 17.90 -26.03 -10.07
CA MET A 392 17.25 -26.31 -8.77
C MET A 392 15.71 -26.35 -8.86
N ALA A 393 15.09 -25.75 -9.89
CA ALA A 393 13.64 -25.75 -10.08
C ALA A 393 13.11 -27.03 -10.76
N ALA A 394 13.97 -27.77 -11.47
CA ALA A 394 13.57 -28.98 -12.20
C ALA A 394 13.29 -30.19 -11.29
N ASP A 395 13.90 -30.26 -10.11
CA ASP A 395 13.77 -31.41 -9.19
C ASP A 395 12.56 -31.31 -8.26
N ALA A 396 11.87 -30.16 -8.20
CA ALA A 396 10.78 -29.93 -7.24
C ALA A 396 9.37 -30.21 -7.77
N GLY A 397 9.17 -30.41 -9.08
CA GLY A 397 7.85 -30.76 -9.65
C GLY A 397 6.74 -29.71 -9.41
N LEU A 398 7.10 -28.46 -9.10
CA LEU A 398 6.21 -27.38 -8.68
C LEU A 398 5.74 -26.50 -9.86
N PHE A 399 5.20 -27.05 -10.95
CA PHE A 399 4.60 -26.17 -11.99
C PHE A 399 3.43 -26.84 -12.72
N GLY A 400 2.33 -26.07 -12.89
CA GLY A 400 1.33 -26.30 -13.94
C GLY A 400 1.96 -26.14 -15.34
N PRO A 401 1.30 -26.58 -16.42
CA PRO A 401 2.01 -26.95 -17.63
C PRO A 401 2.28 -25.72 -18.52
N TRP A 402 3.41 -25.07 -18.29
CA TRP A 402 4.01 -24.08 -19.19
C TRP A 402 5.26 -24.73 -19.86
N PRO A 403 5.54 -24.49 -21.15
CA PRO A 403 6.57 -25.22 -21.91
C PRO A 403 7.97 -25.03 -21.37
N ARG A 404 8.70 -26.14 -21.35
CA ARG A 404 10.11 -26.21 -20.98
C ARG A 404 10.93 -25.55 -22.11
N GLY A 405 11.64 -24.46 -21.82
CA GLY A 405 12.54 -23.83 -22.80
C GLY A 405 12.96 -22.37 -22.55
N LEU A 406 12.25 -21.62 -21.72
CA LEU A 406 12.62 -20.25 -21.32
C LEU A 406 13.30 -20.23 -19.94
N ASP A 407 14.18 -19.27 -19.69
CA ASP A 407 14.64 -19.02 -18.32
C ASP A 407 13.47 -18.50 -17.46
N GLN A 408 13.51 -18.85 -16.18
CA GLN A 408 12.47 -18.55 -15.19
C GLN A 408 12.17 -17.03 -15.05
N PRO A 409 13.16 -16.11 -15.13
CA PRO A 409 12.90 -14.67 -15.14
C PRO A 409 12.00 -14.18 -16.28
N THR A 410 12.27 -14.61 -17.52
CA THR A 410 11.52 -14.14 -18.69
C THR A 410 10.03 -14.52 -18.59
N GLN A 411 9.75 -15.71 -18.03
CA GLN A 411 8.39 -16.19 -17.82
C GLN A 411 7.64 -15.34 -16.78
N SER A 412 8.29 -15.07 -15.65
CA SER A 412 7.74 -14.26 -14.56
C SER A 412 7.38 -12.85 -15.02
N ILE A 413 8.29 -12.16 -15.70
CA ILE A 413 8.04 -10.79 -16.22
C ILE A 413 6.94 -10.82 -17.31
N SER A 414 6.89 -11.86 -18.15
CA SER A 414 5.84 -11.98 -19.18
C SER A 414 4.45 -12.18 -18.58
N ALA A 415 4.33 -12.96 -17.50
CA ALA A 415 3.08 -13.12 -16.76
C ALA A 415 2.64 -11.79 -16.13
N ALA A 416 3.57 -11.06 -15.53
CA ALA A 416 3.36 -9.72 -14.96
C ALA A 416 2.88 -8.71 -16.00
N ALA A 417 3.54 -8.65 -17.16
CA ALA A 417 3.18 -7.76 -18.25
C ALA A 417 1.76 -8.04 -18.77
N ARG A 418 1.41 -9.33 -18.93
CA ARG A 418 0.06 -9.73 -19.31
C ARG A 418 -0.97 -9.30 -18.26
N TRP A 419 -0.67 -9.54 -16.98
CA TRP A 419 -1.54 -9.17 -15.87
C TRP A 419 -1.84 -7.67 -15.85
N LEU A 420 -0.81 -6.81 -16.00
CA LEU A 420 -0.98 -5.37 -16.10
C LEU A 420 -1.81 -4.96 -17.34
N ILE A 421 -1.50 -5.50 -18.52
CA ILE A 421 -2.23 -5.19 -19.75
C ILE A 421 -3.73 -5.52 -19.60
N ASP A 422 -4.05 -6.67 -19.01
CA ASP A 422 -5.43 -7.10 -18.81
C ASP A 422 -6.18 -6.24 -17.77
N LEU A 423 -5.45 -5.67 -16.80
CA LEU A 423 -5.94 -4.77 -15.76
C LEU A 423 -6.29 -3.35 -16.29
N GLN A 424 -5.64 -2.88 -17.36
CA GLN A 424 -5.81 -1.52 -17.89
C GLN A 424 -7.29 -1.17 -18.16
N ASN A 425 -7.71 0.00 -17.67
CA ASN A 425 -9.07 0.47 -17.84
C ASN A 425 -9.33 1.00 -19.27
N PRO A 426 -10.61 1.10 -19.70
CA PRO A 426 -10.99 1.63 -21.01
C PRO A 426 -10.58 3.08 -21.25
N ASP A 427 -10.42 3.88 -20.20
CA ASP A 427 -9.90 5.24 -20.30
C ASP A 427 -8.39 5.28 -20.62
N GLY A 428 -7.70 4.14 -20.53
CA GLY A 428 -6.29 3.97 -20.81
C GLY A 428 -5.37 4.12 -19.60
N GLY A 429 -5.91 4.48 -18.44
CA GLY A 429 -5.15 4.45 -17.19
C GLY A 429 -5.20 3.08 -16.52
N PHE A 430 -4.44 2.95 -15.43
CA PHE A 430 -4.36 1.74 -14.62
C PHE A 430 -4.95 2.01 -13.23
N PRO A 431 -5.85 1.13 -12.75
CA PRO A 431 -6.29 1.12 -11.35
C PRO A 431 -5.32 0.34 -10.47
N THR A 432 -5.50 0.40 -9.15
CA THR A 432 -4.65 -0.34 -8.19
C THR A 432 -4.89 -1.85 -8.26
N PHE A 433 -6.13 -2.31 -8.02
CA PHE A 433 -6.39 -3.74 -7.73
C PHE A 433 -7.21 -4.45 -8.80
N CYS A 434 -8.20 -3.77 -9.38
CA CYS A 434 -9.11 -4.42 -10.30
C CYS A 434 -9.57 -3.49 -11.41
N ARG A 435 -9.78 -4.09 -12.58
CA ARG A 435 -10.35 -3.42 -13.73
C ARG A 435 -11.81 -3.10 -13.44
N GLY A 436 -12.23 -1.89 -13.76
CA GLY A 436 -13.62 -1.50 -13.55
C GLY A 436 -14.06 -0.34 -14.44
N TRP A 437 -15.01 0.42 -13.91
CA TRP A 437 -15.68 1.51 -14.63
C TRP A 437 -15.21 2.88 -14.14
N GLY A 438 -14.24 2.91 -13.23
CA GLY A 438 -13.60 4.11 -12.71
C GLY A 438 -14.46 4.93 -11.77
N ALA A 439 -15.44 4.30 -11.13
CA ALA A 439 -16.40 4.98 -10.27
C ALA A 439 -15.96 5.01 -8.80
N LEU A 440 -15.03 4.13 -8.40
CA LEU A 440 -14.59 3.97 -7.03
C LEU A 440 -13.06 4.07 -6.92
N PRO A 441 -12.52 4.41 -5.74
CA PRO A 441 -11.07 4.63 -5.57
C PRO A 441 -10.16 3.48 -6.04
N PHE A 442 -10.64 2.24 -6.00
CA PHE A 442 -9.86 1.04 -6.30
C PHE A 442 -9.94 0.55 -7.75
N ASP A 443 -10.99 0.95 -8.48
CA ASP A 443 -11.19 0.61 -9.89
C ASP A 443 -10.98 1.83 -10.81
N ARG A 444 -10.76 3.01 -10.23
CA ARG A 444 -10.39 4.22 -10.96
C ARG A 444 -8.92 4.21 -11.32
N SER A 445 -8.66 4.66 -12.53
CA SER A 445 -7.32 4.96 -13.00
C SER A 445 -6.74 6.13 -12.21
N SER A 446 -5.44 6.08 -11.88
CA SER A 446 -4.72 7.21 -11.29
C SER A 446 -3.41 7.52 -12.02
N PRO A 447 -2.96 8.78 -12.05
CA PRO A 447 -1.74 9.16 -12.75
C PRO A 447 -0.46 8.46 -12.28
N ASP A 448 -0.25 8.36 -10.96
CA ASP A 448 0.92 7.73 -10.34
C ASP A 448 1.02 6.24 -10.66
N ILE A 449 -0.06 5.49 -10.47
CA ILE A 449 -0.12 4.05 -10.77
C ILE A 449 0.01 3.79 -12.27
N THR A 450 -0.68 4.61 -13.08
CA THR A 450 -0.56 4.54 -14.54
C THR A 450 0.88 4.77 -15.00
N ALA A 451 1.57 5.76 -14.41
CA ALA A 451 2.96 6.02 -14.72
C ALA A 451 3.86 4.86 -14.30
N HIS A 452 3.65 4.27 -13.12
CA HIS A 452 4.40 3.11 -12.65
C HIS A 452 4.24 1.90 -13.58
N ALA A 453 3.01 1.55 -13.94
CA ALA A 453 2.71 0.47 -14.88
C ALA A 453 3.33 0.72 -16.27
N ILE A 454 3.30 1.96 -16.77
CA ILE A 454 3.97 2.34 -18.03
C ILE A 454 5.47 2.10 -17.94
N ARG A 455 6.12 2.50 -16.84
CA ARG A 455 7.57 2.27 -16.64
C ARG A 455 7.91 0.79 -16.67
N ALA A 456 7.14 -0.04 -15.96
CA ALA A 456 7.30 -1.48 -15.96
C ALA A 456 7.14 -2.10 -17.36
N LEU A 457 6.14 -1.64 -18.13
CA LEU A 457 5.95 -2.10 -19.52
C LEU A 457 7.05 -1.62 -20.47
N ILE A 458 7.63 -0.44 -20.27
CA ILE A 458 8.82 0.00 -21.01
C ILE A 458 9.98 -0.93 -20.73
N GLU A 459 10.19 -1.29 -19.46
CA GLU A 459 11.28 -2.17 -19.05
C GLU A 459 11.11 -3.60 -19.57
N PHE A 460 9.89 -4.15 -19.50
CA PHE A 460 9.54 -5.41 -20.16
C PHE A 460 9.91 -5.42 -21.64
N ARG A 461 9.60 -4.35 -22.37
CA ARG A 461 9.92 -4.25 -23.81
C ARG A 461 11.41 -4.16 -24.06
N LYS A 462 12.18 -3.48 -23.22
CA LYS A 462 13.65 -3.50 -23.29
C LYS A 462 14.12 -4.94 -23.11
N HIS A 463 13.73 -5.59 -22.01
CA HIS A 463 14.11 -6.97 -21.70
C HIS A 463 13.79 -7.96 -22.85
N ASN A 464 12.58 -7.91 -23.42
CA ASN A 464 12.19 -8.77 -24.54
C ASN A 464 13.04 -8.56 -25.80
N ARG A 465 13.41 -7.32 -26.11
CA ARG A 465 14.30 -7.04 -27.26
C ARG A 465 15.67 -7.67 -27.04
N TRP A 466 16.19 -7.64 -25.83
CA TRP A 466 17.45 -8.29 -25.45
C TRP A 466 17.38 -9.82 -25.58
N VAL A 467 16.33 -10.47 -25.08
CA VAL A 467 16.13 -11.93 -25.23
C VAL A 467 16.04 -12.35 -26.70
N ASN A 468 15.41 -11.53 -27.54
CA ASN A 468 15.30 -11.78 -28.98
C ASN A 468 16.63 -11.64 -29.73
N LEU A 469 17.55 -10.79 -29.27
CA LEU A 469 18.89 -10.60 -29.85
C LEU A 469 19.87 -11.73 -29.48
N LEU A 470 19.69 -12.36 -28.32
CA LEU A 470 20.58 -13.42 -27.81
C LEU A 470 20.18 -14.85 -28.21
N THR A 471 19.01 -15.03 -28.83
CA THR A 471 18.53 -16.35 -29.30
C THR A 471 18.79 -16.46 -30.81
N PRO A 472 19.83 -17.20 -31.26
CA PRO A 472 20.14 -17.33 -32.69
C PRO A 472 18.96 -17.92 -33.45
N MET A 473 18.72 -17.44 -34.67
CA MET A 473 17.61 -17.86 -35.53
C MET A 473 17.60 -19.38 -35.75
N ASP A 474 18.77 -20.03 -35.75
CA ASP A 474 18.96 -21.46 -35.96
C ASP A 474 18.55 -22.34 -34.75
N ARG A 475 18.40 -21.78 -33.54
CA ARG A 475 17.90 -22.51 -32.36
C ARG A 475 16.38 -22.39 -32.16
N ARG A 476 15.69 -21.65 -33.02
CA ARG A 476 14.22 -21.49 -32.96
C ARG A 476 13.48 -22.71 -33.52
N SER A 477 14.07 -23.42 -34.50
CA SER A 477 13.51 -24.67 -35.03
C SER A 477 13.42 -25.76 -33.97
N ASP A 478 14.48 -25.92 -33.15
CA ASP A 478 14.51 -26.93 -32.08
C ASP A 478 13.48 -26.64 -30.99
N LEU A 479 13.17 -25.35 -30.76
CA LEU A 479 12.14 -24.92 -29.81
C LEU A 479 10.73 -25.16 -30.36
N ASP A 480 10.50 -24.95 -31.66
CA ASP A 480 9.23 -25.24 -32.33
C ASP A 480 8.94 -26.77 -32.32
N ASP A 481 9.96 -27.60 -32.54
CA ASP A 481 9.86 -29.08 -32.48
C ASP A 481 9.60 -29.60 -31.04
N LEU A 482 10.20 -28.96 -30.02
CA LEU A 482 9.93 -29.25 -28.60
C LEU A 482 8.53 -28.82 -28.14
N ILE A 483 8.00 -27.72 -28.71
CA ILE A 483 6.66 -27.21 -28.43
C ILE A 483 5.60 -28.11 -29.06
N GLU A 484 5.81 -28.63 -30.28
CA GLU A 484 4.89 -29.61 -30.89
C GLU A 484 4.81 -30.94 -30.12
N ALA A 485 5.90 -31.36 -29.47
CA ALA A 485 5.95 -32.59 -28.69
C ALA A 485 5.24 -32.52 -27.32
N SER A 486 5.01 -31.31 -26.78
CA SER A 486 4.29 -31.09 -25.52
C SER A 486 2.87 -30.62 -25.82
N CYS A 487 1.84 -31.35 -25.40
CA CYS A 487 0.44 -31.19 -25.82
C CYS A 487 -0.27 -29.88 -25.41
N ILE A 488 0.42 -28.73 -25.38
CA ILE A 488 -0.11 -27.39 -25.13
C ILE A 488 0.25 -26.48 -26.30
N LYS A 489 -0.78 -26.17 -27.12
CA LYS A 489 -0.72 -25.29 -28.30
C LYS A 489 -0.55 -23.81 -27.94
N VAL A 490 0.51 -23.42 -27.24
CA VAL A 490 0.88 -22.00 -27.08
C VAL A 490 2.23 -21.79 -27.75
N ASN A 491 2.22 -21.12 -28.90
CA ASN A 491 3.44 -20.70 -29.58
C ASN A 491 3.98 -19.45 -28.84
N TYR A 492 5.01 -19.64 -28.00
CA TYR A 492 5.57 -18.59 -27.13
C TYR A 492 6.20 -17.41 -27.87
N PRO A 493 6.95 -17.60 -28.97
CA PRO A 493 7.40 -16.47 -29.78
C PRO A 493 6.25 -15.58 -30.23
N LYS A 494 5.13 -16.18 -30.68
CA LYS A 494 3.90 -15.45 -31.02
C LYS A 494 3.23 -14.82 -29.79
N LEU A 495 3.34 -15.43 -28.60
CA LEU A 495 2.83 -14.84 -27.35
C LEU A 495 3.63 -13.58 -26.98
N VAL A 496 4.96 -13.66 -26.99
CA VAL A 496 5.85 -12.52 -26.69
C VAL A 496 5.65 -11.40 -27.72
N GLU A 497 5.54 -11.72 -29.00
CA GLU A 497 5.23 -10.74 -30.06
C GLU A 497 3.86 -10.07 -29.83
N ARG A 498 2.83 -10.85 -29.48
CA ARG A 498 1.51 -10.32 -29.12
C ARG A 498 1.57 -9.43 -27.87
N LEU A 499 2.36 -9.81 -26.86
CA LEU A 499 2.55 -9.01 -25.65
C LEU A 499 3.37 -7.74 -25.93
N ASP A 500 4.34 -7.75 -26.83
CA ASP A 500 5.06 -6.53 -27.26
C ASP A 500 4.13 -5.56 -28.01
N SER A 501 3.28 -6.10 -28.89
CA SER A 501 2.25 -5.30 -29.56
C SER A 501 1.21 -4.75 -28.57
N ALA A 502 0.67 -5.60 -27.69
CA ALA A 502 -0.32 -5.20 -26.69
C ALA A 502 0.25 -4.20 -25.66
N SER A 503 1.51 -4.38 -25.26
CA SER A 503 2.20 -3.41 -24.39
C SER A 503 2.40 -2.07 -25.11
N THR A 504 2.71 -2.05 -26.41
CA THR A 504 2.78 -0.80 -27.19
C THR A 504 1.44 -0.05 -27.18
N ASP A 505 0.33 -0.77 -27.38
CA ASP A 505 -1.00 -0.18 -27.28
C ASP A 505 -1.32 0.31 -25.87
N ALA A 506 -0.95 -0.46 -24.84
CA ALA A 506 -1.15 -0.10 -23.45
C ALA A 506 -0.36 1.18 -23.08
N LEU A 507 0.90 1.29 -23.51
CA LEU A 507 1.75 2.47 -23.34
C LEU A 507 1.12 3.71 -23.99
N ASN A 508 0.67 3.58 -25.24
CA ASN A 508 0.04 4.68 -25.97
C ASN A 508 -1.24 5.18 -25.29
N LYS A 509 -2.09 4.26 -24.80
CA LYS A 509 -3.29 4.59 -24.02
C LYS A 509 -2.94 5.23 -22.68
N GLY A 510 -1.92 4.71 -22.00
CA GLY A 510 -1.41 5.22 -20.74
C GLY A 510 -0.92 6.67 -20.85
N PHE A 511 -0.04 6.98 -21.80
CA PHE A 511 0.40 8.36 -22.02
C PHE A 511 -0.74 9.29 -22.45
N ARG A 512 -1.74 8.80 -23.20
CA ARG A 512 -2.94 9.58 -23.51
C ARG A 512 -3.76 9.89 -22.24
N PHE A 513 -3.89 8.92 -21.34
CA PHE A 513 -4.52 9.13 -20.05
C PHE A 513 -3.75 10.18 -19.22
N LEU A 514 -2.42 10.04 -19.08
CA LEU A 514 -1.59 10.97 -18.32
C LEU A 514 -1.73 12.42 -18.83
N ARG A 515 -1.66 12.62 -20.15
CA ARG A 515 -1.84 13.98 -20.74
C ARG A 515 -3.22 14.57 -20.46
N ARG A 516 -4.29 13.77 -20.46
CA ARG A 516 -5.64 14.24 -20.12
C ARG A 516 -5.85 14.46 -18.63
N ALA A 517 -5.18 13.68 -17.78
CA ALA A 517 -5.26 13.78 -16.33
C ALA A 517 -4.44 14.94 -15.77
N GLN A 518 -3.52 15.51 -16.55
CA GLN A 518 -2.72 16.67 -16.14
C GLN A 518 -3.63 17.86 -15.84
N ARG A 519 -3.41 18.48 -14.69
CA ARG A 519 -4.15 19.67 -14.28
C ARG A 519 -3.74 20.89 -15.12
N SER A 520 -4.53 21.95 -15.07
CA SER A 520 -4.25 23.21 -15.77
C SER A 520 -2.97 23.89 -15.28
N ASP A 521 -2.60 23.68 -14.02
CA ASP A 521 -1.36 24.18 -13.42
C ASP A 521 -0.11 23.40 -13.87
N GLY A 522 -0.26 22.21 -14.44
CA GLY A 522 0.85 21.36 -14.90
C GLY A 522 1.12 20.14 -14.03
N SER A 523 0.50 20.06 -12.85
CA SER A 523 0.68 18.96 -11.91
C SER A 523 -0.20 17.74 -12.18
N TRP A 524 0.14 16.64 -11.53
CA TRP A 524 -0.70 15.44 -11.41
C TRP A 524 -0.94 15.10 -9.95
N LEU A 525 -2.10 14.52 -9.65
CA LEU A 525 -2.42 14.04 -8.31
C LEU A 525 -2.22 12.52 -8.20
N PRO A 526 -1.58 12.02 -7.14
CA PRO A 526 -1.52 10.60 -6.83
C PRO A 526 -2.84 10.11 -6.22
N LEU A 527 -2.99 8.78 -6.09
CA LEU A 527 -4.14 8.16 -5.44
C LEU A 527 -3.90 7.84 -3.96
N TRP A 528 -2.73 7.26 -3.65
CA TRP A 528 -2.41 6.68 -2.33
C TRP A 528 -1.51 7.56 -1.46
N PHE A 529 -1.17 8.74 -1.94
CA PHE A 529 -0.26 9.66 -1.27
C PHE A 529 -0.92 11.03 -1.12
N GLY A 530 -0.80 11.60 0.08
CA GLY A 530 -1.44 12.86 0.44
C GLY A 530 -0.47 13.77 1.17
N ASN A 531 -0.92 14.96 1.53
CA ASN A 531 -0.19 15.82 2.47
C ASN A 531 -1.17 16.51 3.42
N GLN A 532 -1.07 16.23 4.73
CA GLN A 532 -2.00 16.74 5.76
C GLN A 532 -1.93 18.26 6.00
N TYR A 533 -0.97 18.95 5.39
CA TYR A 533 -0.86 20.41 5.42
C TYR A 533 -1.42 21.05 4.15
N ALA A 534 -1.58 20.29 3.06
CA ALA A 534 -2.16 20.77 1.83
C ALA A 534 -3.70 20.85 1.92
N PRO A 535 -4.33 21.82 1.25
CA PRO A 535 -5.78 21.88 1.14
C PRO A 535 -6.36 20.63 0.49
N ASN A 536 -7.39 20.04 1.10
CA ASN A 536 -8.02 18.79 0.65
C ASN A 536 -7.07 17.58 0.62
N ASP A 537 -6.02 17.59 1.44
CA ASP A 537 -5.11 16.45 1.64
C ASP A 537 -4.32 16.05 0.37
N ILE A 538 -4.23 16.93 -0.63
CA ILE A 538 -3.61 16.62 -1.94
C ILE A 538 -2.08 16.63 -1.89
N ASN A 539 -1.43 15.83 -2.76
CA ASN A 539 0.02 15.82 -2.91
C ASN A 539 0.47 15.89 -4.38
N PRO A 540 0.31 17.04 -5.05
CA PRO A 540 0.75 17.19 -6.43
C PRO A 540 2.26 17.03 -6.64
N THR A 541 3.11 17.28 -5.64
CA THR A 541 4.55 16.98 -5.74
C THR A 541 4.81 15.51 -5.99
N TYR A 542 4.25 14.63 -5.15
CA TYR A 542 4.39 13.18 -5.30
C TYR A 542 3.85 12.72 -6.66
N GLY A 543 2.61 13.10 -7.00
CA GLY A 543 1.98 12.68 -8.26
C GLY A 543 2.76 13.15 -9.49
N THR A 544 3.25 14.40 -9.48
CA THR A 544 4.02 14.96 -10.60
C THR A 544 5.37 14.26 -10.75
N ALA A 545 6.09 14.02 -9.66
CA ALA A 545 7.36 13.29 -9.70
C ALA A 545 7.18 11.86 -10.28
N ARG A 546 6.20 11.10 -9.79
CA ARG A 546 5.93 9.74 -10.28
C ARG A 546 5.56 9.71 -11.77
N VAL A 547 4.76 10.68 -12.23
CA VAL A 547 4.38 10.79 -13.65
C VAL A 547 5.57 11.15 -14.52
N LEU A 548 6.40 12.11 -14.11
CA LEU A 548 7.59 12.51 -14.85
C LEU A 548 8.62 11.38 -14.97
N ALA A 549 8.69 10.47 -13.99
CA ALA A 549 9.51 9.26 -14.09
C ALA A 549 9.17 8.43 -15.35
N ALA A 550 7.88 8.31 -15.70
CA ALA A 550 7.45 7.60 -16.91
C ALA A 550 7.82 8.35 -18.20
N PHE A 551 7.73 9.69 -18.20
CA PHE A 551 8.18 10.49 -19.35
C PHE A 551 9.69 10.40 -19.54
N ARG A 552 10.48 10.43 -18.46
CA ARG A 552 11.93 10.22 -18.48
C ARG A 552 12.27 8.85 -19.06
N ASP A 553 11.71 7.78 -18.51
CA ASP A 553 12.04 6.40 -18.90
C ASP A 553 11.63 6.07 -20.35
N ALA A 554 10.66 6.82 -20.90
CA ALA A 554 10.23 6.74 -22.29
C ALA A 554 11.03 7.62 -23.26
N GLY A 555 11.96 8.46 -22.78
CA GLY A 555 12.67 9.43 -23.61
C GLY A 555 11.77 10.57 -24.13
N LEU A 556 10.73 10.93 -23.36
CA LEU A 556 9.72 11.94 -23.72
C LEU A 556 9.87 13.23 -22.90
N ALA A 557 11.09 13.60 -22.52
CA ALA A 557 11.38 14.82 -21.76
C ALA A 557 10.90 16.09 -22.49
N ASP A 558 10.93 16.09 -23.81
CA ASP A 558 10.49 17.22 -24.64
C ASP A 558 8.97 17.35 -24.80
N ASP A 559 8.20 16.38 -24.33
CA ASP A 559 6.74 16.42 -24.38
C ASP A 559 6.21 17.66 -23.64
N PRO A 560 5.27 18.43 -24.20
CA PRO A 560 4.70 19.60 -23.55
C PRO A 560 4.15 19.32 -22.14
N ALA A 561 3.59 18.12 -21.92
CA ALA A 561 3.11 17.72 -20.60
C ALA A 561 4.27 17.57 -19.61
N ALA A 562 5.37 16.92 -20.03
CA ALA A 562 6.57 16.76 -19.20
C ALA A 562 7.20 18.11 -18.84
N LYS A 563 7.38 19.00 -19.82
CA LYS A 563 7.91 20.36 -19.61
C LYS A 563 7.09 21.16 -18.60
N ARG A 564 5.75 21.08 -18.69
CA ARG A 564 4.85 21.73 -17.72
C ARG A 564 4.95 21.13 -16.33
N GLY A 565 5.14 19.81 -16.22
CA GLY A 565 5.36 19.14 -14.94
C GLY A 565 6.66 19.56 -14.27
N VAL A 566 7.76 19.58 -15.03
CA VAL A 566 9.08 20.04 -14.55
C VAL A 566 9.00 21.50 -14.10
N ALA A 567 8.41 22.38 -14.92
CA ALA A 567 8.21 23.77 -14.56
C ALA A 567 7.36 23.93 -13.30
N TRP A 568 6.32 23.10 -13.13
CA TRP A 568 5.50 23.12 -11.91
C TRP A 568 6.30 22.74 -10.67
N LEU A 569 7.13 21.68 -10.73
CA LEU A 569 7.98 21.28 -9.59
C LEU A 569 8.92 22.42 -9.20
N LEU A 570 9.63 23.02 -10.17
CA LEU A 570 10.58 24.11 -9.91
C LEU A 570 9.91 25.34 -9.27
N VAL A 571 8.72 25.71 -9.74
CA VAL A 571 7.96 26.86 -9.20
C VAL A 571 7.39 26.59 -7.80
N ASN A 572 7.14 25.32 -7.46
CA ASN A 572 6.56 24.91 -6.17
C ASN A 572 7.62 24.51 -5.12
N GLN A 573 8.91 24.73 -5.38
CA GLN A 573 9.94 24.62 -4.36
C GLN A 573 9.75 25.69 -3.27
N ASN A 574 9.96 25.32 -2.01
CA ASN A 574 9.91 26.24 -0.89
C ASN A 574 11.18 27.10 -0.81
N ASP A 575 11.16 28.16 0.00
CA ASP A 575 12.29 29.09 0.16
C ASP A 575 13.50 28.44 0.85
N ASP A 576 13.28 27.39 1.65
CA ASP A 576 14.33 26.60 2.31
C ASP A 576 15.11 25.70 1.35
N GLY A 577 14.55 25.40 0.18
CA GLY A 577 15.14 24.53 -0.85
C GLY A 577 14.49 23.15 -0.94
N GLY A 578 13.63 22.79 0.01
CA GLY A 578 12.89 21.54 -0.03
C GLY A 578 11.56 21.66 -0.77
N TRP A 579 10.85 20.54 -0.83
CA TRP A 579 9.46 20.44 -1.28
C TRP A 579 8.61 19.79 -0.20
N GLY A 580 7.40 20.32 -0.02
CA GLY A 580 6.28 19.61 0.59
C GLY A 580 5.30 19.11 -0.48
N GLY A 581 4.07 18.78 -0.09
CA GLY A 581 3.01 18.34 -1.02
C GLY A 581 2.65 19.38 -2.08
N MET A 582 2.82 20.67 -1.77
CA MET A 582 2.76 21.80 -2.70
C MET A 582 3.51 23.01 -2.10
N LYS A 583 3.59 24.12 -2.84
CA LYS A 583 4.18 25.36 -2.31
C LYS A 583 3.55 25.78 -0.96
N ASP A 584 4.39 26.24 -0.05
CA ASP A 584 4.05 26.70 1.31
C ASP A 584 3.57 25.61 2.28
N THR A 585 3.53 24.34 1.86
CA THR A 585 3.45 23.22 2.81
C THR A 585 4.85 22.89 3.33
N PRO A 586 4.99 22.42 4.60
CA PRO A 586 6.31 22.10 5.16
C PRO A 586 7.09 21.14 4.28
N SER A 587 8.37 21.44 4.07
CA SER A 587 9.29 20.56 3.34
C SER A 587 9.50 19.25 4.10
N SER A 588 9.54 18.14 3.37
CA SER A 588 9.74 16.79 3.89
C SER A 588 10.79 16.06 3.04
N VAL A 589 11.42 15.05 3.64
CA VAL A 589 12.45 14.25 2.97
C VAL A 589 11.84 13.51 1.79
N GLU A 590 10.64 12.95 1.95
CA GLU A 590 9.97 12.14 0.94
C GLU A 590 9.64 12.94 -0.33
N GLU A 591 8.92 14.06 -0.20
CA GLU A 591 8.58 14.91 -1.34
C GLU A 591 9.82 15.57 -1.96
N THR A 592 10.79 16.01 -1.15
CA THR A 592 12.03 16.61 -1.66
C THR A 592 12.84 15.59 -2.46
N ALA A 593 13.04 14.39 -1.92
CA ALA A 593 13.80 13.35 -2.58
C ALA A 593 13.11 12.87 -3.87
N LEU A 594 11.79 12.70 -3.87
CA LEU A 594 11.05 12.32 -5.09
C LEU A 594 11.11 13.40 -6.18
N ALA A 595 11.02 14.68 -5.80
CA ALA A 595 11.21 15.77 -6.75
C ALA A 595 12.63 15.75 -7.35
N LEU A 596 13.65 15.57 -6.51
CA LEU A 596 15.05 15.53 -6.91
C LEU A 596 15.41 14.32 -7.78
N GLU A 597 14.86 13.13 -7.52
CA GLU A 597 15.08 11.94 -8.35
C GLU A 597 14.78 12.24 -9.83
N ILE A 598 13.80 13.13 -10.09
CA ILE A 598 13.37 13.51 -11.43
C ILE A 598 14.10 14.75 -11.92
N LEU A 599 14.22 15.79 -11.10
CA LEU A 599 14.84 17.05 -11.50
C LEU A 599 16.33 16.90 -11.81
N CYS A 600 17.03 15.98 -11.14
CA CYS A 600 18.43 15.64 -11.47
C CYS A 600 18.57 15.08 -12.90
N ASP A 601 17.54 14.46 -13.47
CA ASP A 601 17.57 13.90 -14.82
C ASP A 601 16.98 14.87 -15.86
N LEU A 602 15.94 15.64 -15.50
CA LEU A 602 15.18 16.47 -16.45
C LEU A 602 15.52 17.97 -16.39
N ALA A 603 16.16 18.43 -15.31
CA ALA A 603 16.56 19.82 -15.11
C ALA A 603 17.87 19.92 -14.27
N PRO A 604 18.96 19.20 -14.64
CA PRO A 604 20.18 19.13 -13.83
C PRO A 604 20.87 20.48 -13.63
N GLU A 605 20.73 21.41 -14.58
CA GLU A 605 21.38 22.72 -14.53
C GLU A 605 20.56 23.78 -13.79
N ASP A 606 19.29 23.50 -13.45
CA ASP A 606 18.40 24.50 -12.84
C ASP A 606 18.76 24.77 -11.37
N ALA A 607 18.82 26.06 -10.99
CA ALA A 607 19.16 26.52 -9.64
C ALA A 607 18.29 25.87 -8.54
N GLY A 608 17.03 25.56 -8.83
CA GLY A 608 16.13 24.87 -7.92
C GLY A 608 16.58 23.44 -7.63
N THR A 609 17.04 22.70 -8.63
CA THR A 609 17.63 21.36 -8.47
C THR A 609 18.82 21.40 -7.52
N TRP A 610 19.75 22.35 -7.72
CA TRP A 610 20.92 22.51 -6.86
C TRP A 610 20.57 22.83 -5.40
N ARG A 611 19.59 23.71 -5.19
CA ARG A 611 19.11 24.05 -3.84
C ARG A 611 18.49 22.85 -3.13
N GLY A 612 17.76 22.02 -3.86
CA GLY A 612 17.19 20.79 -3.32
C GLY A 612 18.25 19.77 -2.92
N ILE A 613 19.26 19.56 -3.75
CA ILE A 613 20.36 18.64 -3.42
C ILE A 613 21.07 19.12 -2.14
N GLU A 614 21.36 20.41 -2.01
CA GLU A 614 21.96 20.97 -0.79
C GLU A 614 21.04 20.81 0.44
N TRP A 615 19.73 20.99 0.29
CA TRP A 615 18.77 20.74 1.37
C TRP A 615 18.82 19.27 1.82
N LEU A 616 18.84 18.32 0.89
CA LEU A 616 18.86 16.89 1.20
C LEU A 616 20.21 16.44 1.79
N ILE A 617 21.33 17.01 1.35
CA ILE A 617 22.64 16.79 1.97
C ILE A 617 22.60 17.22 3.44
N ARG A 618 22.05 18.40 3.75
CA ARG A 618 21.93 18.88 5.13
C ARG A 618 21.06 17.97 5.98
N ALA A 619 19.95 17.47 5.43
CA ALA A 619 19.09 16.52 6.13
C ALA A 619 19.83 15.20 6.47
N VAL A 620 20.80 14.80 5.65
CA VAL A 620 21.68 13.66 5.98
C VAL A 620 22.71 14.04 7.05
N GLU A 621 23.33 15.21 6.93
CA GLU A 621 24.34 15.70 7.87
C GLU A 621 23.80 15.91 9.29
N ASP A 622 22.56 16.39 9.42
CA ASP A 622 21.90 16.59 10.72
C ASP A 622 21.13 15.35 11.22
N GLY A 623 21.02 14.31 10.38
CA GLY A 623 20.35 13.06 10.69
C GLY A 623 18.82 13.09 10.58
N SER A 624 18.21 14.19 10.15
CA SER A 624 16.75 14.29 9.97
C SER A 624 16.20 13.46 8.82
N TYR A 625 17.04 13.00 7.88
CA TYR A 625 16.64 12.17 6.73
C TYR A 625 16.03 10.80 7.10
N VAL A 626 16.07 10.40 8.38
CA VAL A 626 15.42 9.17 8.87
C VAL A 626 14.08 9.44 9.54
N ASP A 627 13.65 10.70 9.67
CA ASP A 627 12.38 11.05 10.30
C ASP A 627 11.24 11.00 9.27
N PRO A 628 10.31 10.02 9.34
CA PRO A 628 9.32 9.83 8.30
C PRO A 628 8.15 10.80 8.44
N SER A 629 7.64 11.27 7.31
CA SER A 629 6.49 12.16 7.19
C SER A 629 5.20 11.36 6.91
N PRO A 630 4.03 11.79 7.42
CA PRO A 630 2.73 11.19 7.08
C PRO A 630 2.31 11.46 5.63
N VAL A 631 2.96 10.77 4.69
CA VAL A 631 2.69 10.88 3.24
C VAL A 631 1.76 9.80 2.72
N GLY A 632 1.70 8.66 3.42
CA GLY A 632 0.78 7.58 3.11
C GLY A 632 -0.65 8.02 3.38
N PHE A 633 -1.50 7.98 2.36
CA PHE A 633 -2.88 8.43 2.45
C PHE A 633 -3.80 7.44 1.76
N TYR A 634 -4.32 6.51 2.56
CA TYR A 634 -5.32 5.58 2.08
C TYR A 634 -6.58 6.37 1.71
N PHE A 635 -7.25 6.04 0.60
CA PHE A 635 -8.42 6.78 0.08
C PHE A 635 -9.58 6.93 1.09
N ALA A 636 -9.55 6.16 2.19
CA ALA A 636 -10.36 6.34 3.41
C ALA A 636 -10.08 7.64 4.18
N LYS A 637 -9.20 8.50 3.66
CA LYS A 637 -8.62 9.64 4.37
C LYS A 637 -7.94 9.23 5.67
N LEU A 638 -7.10 8.20 5.57
CA LEU A 638 -6.36 7.60 6.67
C LEU A 638 -4.86 7.76 6.42
N TRP A 639 -4.20 8.46 7.35
CA TRP A 639 -2.76 8.70 7.28
C TRP A 639 -1.93 7.55 7.83
N TYR A 640 -0.79 7.30 7.19
CA TYR A 640 0.30 6.50 7.73
C TYR A 640 1.64 7.05 7.29
N PHE A 641 2.69 6.64 7.97
CA PHE A 641 4.06 6.78 7.49
C PHE A 641 4.77 5.43 7.57
N GLU A 642 5.82 5.27 6.78
CA GLU A 642 6.64 4.06 6.76
C GLU A 642 8.08 4.49 7.04
N ARG A 643 8.76 3.75 7.93
CA ARG A 643 10.05 4.10 8.51
C ARG A 643 11.21 4.18 7.50
N LEU A 644 11.19 3.36 6.45
CA LEU A 644 12.21 3.29 5.41
C LEU A 644 11.99 4.24 4.24
N TYR A 645 10.78 4.77 4.01
CA TYR A 645 10.49 5.72 2.93
C TYR A 645 11.51 6.86 2.80
N PRO A 646 11.78 7.67 3.84
CA PRO A 646 12.68 8.80 3.69
C PRO A 646 14.13 8.35 3.40
N VAL A 647 14.56 7.21 3.93
CA VAL A 647 15.88 6.63 3.65
C VAL A 647 15.97 6.15 2.20
N ILE A 648 15.00 5.37 1.74
CA ILE A 648 14.95 4.82 0.38
C ILE A 648 14.93 5.94 -0.66
N PHE A 649 14.07 6.94 -0.48
CA PHE A 649 13.98 8.05 -1.42
C PHE A 649 15.25 8.91 -1.39
N THR A 650 15.85 9.14 -0.23
CA THR A 650 17.14 9.85 -0.11
C THR A 650 18.24 9.14 -0.92
N VAL A 651 18.35 7.81 -0.80
CA VAL A 651 19.32 7.03 -1.60
C VAL A 651 19.08 7.22 -3.09
N GLY A 652 17.83 7.10 -3.55
CA GLY A 652 17.48 7.28 -4.96
C GLY A 652 17.81 8.68 -5.49
N ALA A 653 17.45 9.72 -4.74
CA ALA A 653 17.68 11.12 -5.10
C ALA A 653 19.17 11.48 -5.15
N LEU A 654 19.94 11.10 -4.12
CA LEU A 654 21.38 11.39 -4.08
C LEU A 654 22.15 10.58 -5.13
N ARG A 655 21.73 9.35 -5.43
CA ARG A 655 22.29 8.57 -6.56
C ARG A 655 22.05 9.27 -7.90
N ALA A 656 20.82 9.78 -8.13
CA ALA A 656 20.50 10.54 -9.33
C ALA A 656 21.34 11.83 -9.43
N ALA A 657 21.51 12.54 -8.32
CA ALA A 657 22.37 13.73 -8.26
C ALA A 657 23.82 13.42 -8.63
N ARG A 658 24.40 12.35 -8.08
CA ARG A 658 25.78 11.92 -8.41
C ARG A 658 25.96 11.63 -9.90
N ARG A 659 24.98 10.96 -10.53
CA ARG A 659 25.01 10.68 -11.98
C ARG A 659 24.97 11.97 -12.80
N GLY A 660 24.00 12.84 -12.56
CA GLY A 660 23.82 14.08 -13.33
C GLY A 660 25.02 15.04 -13.23
N LEU A 661 25.66 15.11 -12.06
CA LEU A 661 26.84 15.96 -11.85
C LEU A 661 28.09 15.42 -12.56
N ASN A 662 28.29 14.11 -12.55
CA ASN A 662 29.42 13.50 -13.26
C ASN A 662 29.28 13.68 -14.79
N GLU A 663 28.08 13.58 -15.34
CA GLU A 663 27.82 13.81 -16.77
C GLU A 663 28.03 15.29 -17.16
N THR A 664 27.67 16.23 -16.28
CA THR A 664 27.87 17.68 -16.50
C THR A 664 29.35 18.07 -16.46
N VAL A 665 30.13 17.49 -15.55
CA VAL A 665 31.59 17.72 -15.43
C VAL A 665 32.34 17.14 -16.63
N ILE A 666 31.98 15.94 -17.09
CA ILE A 666 32.62 15.29 -18.25
C ILE A 666 32.23 15.99 -19.57
N GLY A 667 30.96 16.36 -19.74
CA GLY A 667 30.49 17.10 -20.93
C GLY A 667 31.06 18.51 -21.07
N GLY A 668 31.46 19.14 -19.95
CA GLY A 668 32.17 20.42 -19.93
C GLY A 668 33.60 20.33 -20.47
N HIS A 669 34.27 19.18 -20.31
CA HIS A 669 35.62 18.97 -20.84
C HIS A 669 35.63 18.74 -22.36
N ASP A 670 34.63 18.04 -22.91
CA ASP A 670 34.55 17.80 -24.36
C ASP A 670 34.11 19.04 -25.17
N ARG A 671 33.34 19.96 -24.57
CA ARG A 671 32.99 21.24 -25.22
C ARG A 671 34.14 22.25 -25.25
N ALA A 672 35.14 22.12 -24.37
CA ALA A 672 36.32 22.98 -24.36
C ALA A 672 37.40 22.56 -25.39
N ALA A 673 37.23 21.41 -26.05
CA ALA A 673 38.21 20.83 -26.97
C ALA A 673 37.90 21.03 -28.47
N GLN A 674 36.85 21.78 -28.84
CA GLN A 674 36.61 22.17 -30.23
C GLN A 674 37.15 23.59 -30.48
N PRO A 675 38.24 23.76 -31.26
CA PRO A 675 38.66 25.09 -31.68
C PRO A 675 37.66 25.68 -32.68
N ALA A 676 37.47 26.99 -32.58
CA ALA A 676 36.45 27.81 -33.24
C ALA A 676 36.40 27.70 -34.77
#